data_AF-A0A0E0DFL6-F1
#
_entry.id   AF-A0A0E0DFL6-F1
#
_cell.length_a   1.000
_cell.length_b   1.000
_cell.length_c   1.000
_cell.angle_alpha   90.00
_cell.angle_beta   90.00
_cell.angle_gamma   90.00
#
_symmetry.space_group_name_H-M   'P 1'
#
loop_
_entity.id
_entity.type
_entity.pdbx_description
1 polymer ?
#
loop_
_entity_poly.entity_id
_entity_poly.type
_entity_poly.pdbx_seq_one_letter_code
_entity_poly.pdbx_strand_id
1 'polypeptide(L)'
;MARPEEKLRCTKEPFIEDVGTRRIKSIRFSMFSGNEVRQSAEVQVWNSRIYNHEMKPVPNGLLDTRMGAANKLGECSTCHGSFAECPGHFGYLKLALPVFNVGFFNCILDVLKCICKSCSRVLLMEKDRLEFLKKMRNPKADPLQKSAIMKKVRDKCKLSRVAKKGRAGLIILHDCSKTLDGSTEELRDALSHKKEKLSISAVRMLDPDCELLNLGDRPEKLIVTEIAVPPVPIRPSVFVAGGRMSNEDSITVILKSIANTNSILKENLQTGGQFMKIAGNTFNFKLLNISTVTHPLFPSHNIEALFSDSKGRQADFVVAIPILMARVLTYPERVSYYNIEKLRQCIRNGPHKHPGANFIIQPDGTKLHLKYCDRRIAARDLKYGCVVERHLEDGDIVLFNRQPSLHRMSIMSHRARIMPWRTLRFNESVCNPYNADFDGDEMNLHVPQTEEARTEALMLMGVQNNLCTPKNGEILVASTQDFLTSSFLVTRKDNFYDRSSFTLLCSYLGDAMENIDLPTPALIKPIELWTGKQLFSVLVRPNACTKVFLNLTVKEKIYKTPKGSTLEPEAMCPNDGFVYFRNSELLSGQVGKATLGNGNKDGMFSTLVRDYNSHAAASCMNRLAKFSARFIGNHGFSIGVDDVQPGEHLNQEKKMKIDGGYKDCHDLIASYSKGALRLQPGCNAAQTLEQSITRVLNEIREEAGKVCMNTLHWRNSPLIMSQCGSKGSPINISQMVACVGQQSVGGRRAPNGFIDRTLPHFPINSKTPAAKGFVANSFYTGLTATEFFFHTMGGREGLVDTAVKTAETGYMSRRLMKGLEDLSVFYDQTVRNASGGIVQFLYGDDGMDPAKMEGKDGKPLNLDQLFMKVMATCPQRGQNTLSPGEILQILNDKLSEHDASSDDGCSEKFKQLLTYFLEDRIKLLKSTRRALRLDEDRVGERHSSFEESIAANISGISAKQLQVFLDTCLSRYHLKKIEAGASIGAIGAQSIGEPGTQMTLKTFHFAGVASMNVTLGVPRIKEIINAAKKISTPIITAELLSEKDVLSARIVKGSMEKAVLGEVAEAIKIVLKSSQPNLVVKLDMQRIEALHMGISADSVQLSILNHPKIKLKSEGEILGITRYGIAKMKSSVLMLASFEKTAEHLFNASYSGREDQIEGVSECIIMGIPMQLGTGILKVRQRLDHLPEFKYQPDPILA
;
A
#
# COMPACT_ATOMS: atom_id res chain seq x y z
N MET A 1 -77.02 -16.73 -5.88
CA MET A 1 -76.50 -17.08 -4.54
C MET A 1 -75.51 -16.00 -4.11
N ALA A 2 -75.95 -15.11 -3.24
CA ALA A 2 -75.15 -14.02 -2.69
C ALA A 2 -74.05 -14.58 -1.77
N ARG A 3 -72.79 -14.17 -2.01
CA ARG A 3 -71.74 -14.28 -0.99
C ARG A 3 -72.07 -13.25 0.10
N PRO A 4 -71.91 -13.61 1.39
CA PRO A 4 -72.25 -12.73 2.49
C PRO A 4 -71.35 -11.49 2.43
N GLU A 5 -71.97 -10.33 2.61
CA GLU A 5 -71.32 -9.04 2.80
C GLU A 5 -70.31 -9.15 3.95
N GLU A 6 -69.02 -9.26 3.61
CA GLU A 6 -67.97 -8.93 4.56
C GLU A 6 -68.13 -7.44 4.90
N LYS A 7 -68.70 -7.16 6.07
CA LYS A 7 -68.72 -5.84 6.67
C LYS A 7 -67.29 -5.29 6.60
N LEU A 8 -67.08 -4.30 5.75
CA LEU A 8 -65.91 -3.43 5.75
C LEU A 8 -65.69 -2.94 7.18
N ARG A 9 -64.73 -3.55 7.90
CA ARG A 9 -64.19 -2.94 9.10
C ARG A 9 -63.45 -1.70 8.64
N CYS A 10 -64.12 -0.56 8.74
CA CYS A 10 -63.49 0.74 8.59
C CYS A 10 -62.54 0.93 9.78
N THR A 11 -61.33 0.36 9.71
CA THR A 11 -60.23 0.75 10.59
C THR A 11 -59.88 2.17 10.19
N LYS A 12 -60.29 3.13 11.02
CA LYS A 12 -59.93 4.56 10.92
C LYS A 12 -58.43 4.79 11.20
N GLU A 13 -57.57 3.86 10.83
CA GLU A 13 -56.13 4.06 10.92
C GLU A 13 -55.71 4.81 9.64
N PRO A 14 -55.12 6.01 9.77
CA PRO A 14 -54.62 6.72 8.61
C PRO A 14 -53.59 5.84 7.91
N PHE A 15 -53.70 5.69 6.59
CA PHE A 15 -52.68 5.03 5.79
C PHE A 15 -51.38 5.84 5.91
N ILE A 16 -50.44 5.33 6.69
CA ILE A 16 -49.08 5.85 6.75
C ILE A 16 -48.33 5.21 5.58
N GLU A 17 -47.98 6.02 4.58
CA GLU A 17 -47.20 5.56 3.43
C GLU A 17 -45.89 4.93 3.94
N ASP A 18 -45.70 3.64 3.70
CA ASP A 18 -44.43 2.97 4.00
C ASP A 18 -43.37 3.51 3.05
N VAL A 19 -42.61 4.46 3.56
CA VAL A 19 -41.58 5.19 2.82
C VAL A 19 -40.41 4.27 2.44
N GLY A 20 -40.37 3.04 2.95
CA GLY A 20 -39.32 2.06 2.72
C GLY A 20 -37.94 2.54 3.21
N THR A 21 -36.92 1.74 2.93
CA THR A 21 -35.54 2.09 3.29
C THR A 21 -34.98 3.15 2.34
N ARG A 22 -34.63 4.33 2.88
CA ARG A 22 -33.95 5.40 2.13
C ARG A 22 -32.43 5.32 2.30
N ARG A 23 -31.69 5.69 1.25
CA ARG A 23 -30.22 5.82 1.26
C ARG A 23 -29.81 7.29 1.25
N ILE A 24 -28.78 7.64 2.03
CA ILE A 24 -28.21 8.99 2.06
C ILE A 24 -27.48 9.25 0.74
N LYS A 25 -27.82 10.35 0.05
CA LYS A 25 -27.24 10.74 -1.24
C LYS A 25 -26.11 11.76 -1.07
N SER A 26 -26.35 12.82 -0.32
CA SER A 26 -25.40 13.91 -0.09
C SER A 26 -25.51 14.46 1.33
N ILE A 27 -24.48 15.18 1.77
CA ILE A 27 -24.43 15.88 3.06
C ILE A 27 -24.16 17.36 2.77
N ARG A 28 -25.02 18.23 3.30
CA ARG A 28 -24.82 19.68 3.24
C ARG A 28 -24.31 20.18 4.58
N PHE A 29 -23.14 20.83 4.56
CA PHE A 29 -22.57 21.46 5.74
C PHE A 29 -23.11 22.88 5.88
N SER A 30 -23.60 23.25 7.06
CA SER A 30 -24.13 24.58 7.36
C SER A 30 -23.81 24.98 8.80
N MET A 31 -24.04 26.25 9.13
CA MET A 31 -23.89 26.75 10.50
C MET A 31 -25.25 26.87 11.17
N PHE A 32 -25.34 26.51 12.46
CA PHE A 32 -26.55 26.74 13.25
C PHE A 32 -26.59 28.16 13.82
N SER A 33 -27.73 28.82 13.66
CA SER A 33 -28.09 30.02 14.41
C SER A 33 -28.57 29.66 15.82
N GLY A 34 -28.55 30.63 16.75
CA GLY A 34 -29.09 30.40 18.09
C GLY A 34 -30.57 29.94 18.07
N ASN A 35 -31.37 30.45 17.13
CA ASN A 35 -32.77 30.04 16.99
C ASN A 35 -32.89 28.59 16.50
N GLU A 36 -32.07 28.16 15.54
CA GLU A 36 -32.04 26.77 15.05
C GLU A 36 -31.56 25.81 16.17
N VAL A 37 -30.57 26.21 16.97
CA VAL A 37 -30.16 25.45 18.17
C VAL A 37 -31.32 25.29 19.14
N ARG A 38 -32.09 26.36 19.39
CA ARG A 38 -33.26 26.28 20.26
C ARG A 38 -34.37 25.39 19.70
N GLN A 39 -34.60 25.42 18.40
CA GLN A 39 -35.61 24.58 17.74
C GLN A 39 -35.27 23.08 17.76
N SER A 40 -33.98 22.75 17.76
CA SER A 40 -33.49 21.37 17.81
C SER A 40 -33.29 20.83 19.23
N ALA A 41 -33.40 21.67 20.25
CA ALA A 41 -33.17 21.31 21.64
C ALA A 41 -34.47 21.13 22.43
N GLU A 42 -34.52 20.08 23.24
CA GLU A 42 -35.69 19.72 24.05
C GLU A 42 -35.73 20.43 25.41
N VAL A 43 -34.56 20.79 25.96
CA VAL A 43 -34.46 21.38 27.30
C VAL A 43 -33.49 22.55 27.35
N GLN A 44 -33.87 23.59 28.10
CA GLN A 44 -32.98 24.68 28.46
C GLN A 44 -32.16 24.32 29.71
N VAL A 45 -30.84 24.30 29.57
CA VAL A 45 -29.93 24.06 30.69
C VAL A 45 -29.47 25.38 31.29
N TRP A 46 -29.75 25.58 32.58
CA TRP A 46 -29.28 26.73 33.35
C TRP A 46 -28.74 26.36 34.73
N ASN A 47 -29.14 25.21 35.29
CA ASN A 47 -28.66 24.77 36.59
C ASN A 47 -27.30 24.06 36.45
N SER A 48 -26.31 24.50 37.25
CA SER A 48 -24.97 23.91 37.29
C SER A 48 -24.87 22.69 38.21
N ARG A 49 -25.88 22.47 39.07
CA ARG A 49 -25.96 21.26 39.92
C ARG A 49 -26.39 20.08 39.07
N ILE A 50 -25.65 18.98 39.19
CA ILE A 50 -25.85 17.77 38.38
C ILE A 50 -26.85 16.83 39.06
N TYR A 51 -26.62 16.52 40.33
CA TYR A 51 -27.48 15.66 41.14
C TYR A 51 -28.09 16.41 42.33
N ASN A 52 -29.25 15.96 42.77
CA ASN A 52 -29.85 16.35 44.04
C ASN A 52 -29.25 15.52 45.20
N HIS A 53 -29.68 15.78 46.44
CA HIS A 53 -29.23 15.03 47.62
C HIS A 53 -29.58 13.53 47.58
N GLU A 54 -30.56 13.14 46.75
CA GLU A 54 -30.96 11.73 46.51
C GLU A 54 -30.19 11.06 45.36
N MET A 55 -29.14 11.70 44.81
CA MET A 55 -28.37 11.20 43.66
C MET A 55 -29.20 11.03 42.37
N LYS A 56 -30.34 11.72 42.25
CA LYS A 56 -31.11 11.82 41.00
C LYS A 56 -30.69 13.06 40.21
N PRO A 57 -30.67 12.98 38.87
CA PRO A 57 -30.34 14.12 38.03
C PRO A 57 -31.33 15.26 38.25
N VAL A 58 -30.81 16.49 38.37
CA VAL A 58 -31.61 17.69 38.65
C VAL A 58 -32.34 18.13 37.36
N PRO A 59 -33.63 18.51 37.43
CA PRO A 59 -34.34 19.06 36.28
C PRO A 59 -33.70 20.37 35.81
N ASN A 60 -33.62 20.57 34.49
CA ASN A 60 -32.91 21.68 33.82
C ASN A 60 -31.40 21.75 34.13
N GLY A 61 -30.83 20.64 34.63
CA GLY A 61 -29.40 20.43 34.81
C GLY A 61 -28.75 19.77 33.59
N LEU A 62 -27.47 19.42 33.72
CA LEU A 62 -26.67 18.88 32.62
C LEU A 62 -26.93 17.42 32.27
N LEU A 63 -27.53 16.65 33.19
CA LEU A 63 -27.91 15.24 33.01
C LEU A 63 -29.43 15.05 33.08
N ASP A 64 -30.19 16.08 32.68
CA ASP A 64 -31.66 15.98 32.63
C ASP A 64 -32.09 14.79 31.76
N THR A 65 -32.98 13.96 32.29
CA THR A 65 -33.53 12.75 31.62
C THR A 65 -34.19 13.02 30.26
N ARG A 66 -34.57 14.28 29.98
CA ARG A 66 -35.07 14.69 28.66
C ARG A 66 -33.99 14.72 27.57
N MET A 67 -32.71 14.84 27.94
CA MET A 67 -31.59 14.76 26.99
C MET A 67 -31.11 13.33 26.73
N GLY A 68 -31.72 12.35 27.39
CA GLY A 68 -31.38 10.93 27.30
C GLY A 68 -31.34 10.27 28.68
N ALA A 69 -31.24 8.94 28.67
CA ALA A 69 -31.04 8.18 29.90
C ALA A 69 -29.71 8.56 30.56
N ALA A 70 -29.76 9.06 31.80
CA ALA A 70 -28.56 9.43 32.55
C ALA A 70 -27.67 8.21 32.85
N ASN A 71 -28.31 7.06 33.10
CA ASN A 71 -27.67 5.82 33.54
C ASN A 71 -28.20 4.63 32.73
N LYS A 72 -27.48 3.50 32.77
CA LYS A 72 -27.92 2.23 32.14
C LYS A 72 -29.29 1.72 32.63
N LEU A 73 -29.65 2.05 33.87
CA LEU A 73 -30.94 1.71 34.49
C LEU A 73 -32.00 2.81 34.31
N GLY A 74 -31.61 3.98 33.81
CA GLY A 74 -32.53 5.08 33.59
C GLY A 74 -33.18 4.99 32.22
N GLU A 75 -34.36 5.59 32.11
CA GLU A 75 -35.08 5.74 30.85
C GLU A 75 -35.08 7.21 30.44
N CYS A 76 -35.19 7.47 29.13
CA CYS A 76 -35.32 8.82 28.63
C CYS A 76 -36.76 9.32 28.80
N SER A 77 -36.93 10.53 29.33
CA SER A 77 -38.26 11.14 29.49
C SER A 77 -38.88 11.64 28.16
N THR A 78 -38.10 11.67 27.07
CA THR A 78 -38.55 12.19 25.76
C THR A 78 -38.93 11.07 24.79
N CYS A 79 -38.04 10.09 24.57
CA CYS A 79 -38.31 8.97 23.67
C CYS A 79 -38.71 7.68 24.40
N HIS A 80 -38.67 7.65 25.74
CA HIS A 80 -38.91 6.44 26.56
C HIS A 80 -37.99 5.26 26.26
N GLY A 81 -36.92 5.48 25.46
CA GLY A 81 -35.92 4.48 25.16
C GLY A 81 -34.98 4.24 26.34
N SER A 82 -34.49 3.01 26.43
CA SER A 82 -33.40 2.62 27.33
C SER A 82 -32.08 3.30 26.91
N PHE A 83 -31.04 3.19 27.75
CA PHE A 83 -29.72 3.75 27.44
C PHE A 83 -29.12 3.25 26.11
N ALA A 84 -29.47 2.04 25.66
CA ALA A 84 -28.96 1.47 24.41
C ALA A 84 -29.77 1.87 23.17
N GLU A 85 -31.06 2.11 23.33
CA GLU A 85 -31.99 2.40 22.22
C GLU A 85 -32.17 3.91 22.00
N CYS A 86 -32.01 4.70 23.06
CA CYS A 86 -32.18 6.15 23.02
C CYS A 86 -31.09 6.79 22.15
N PRO A 87 -31.43 7.48 21.04
CA PRO A 87 -30.44 8.19 20.23
C PRO A 87 -29.86 9.42 20.95
N GLY A 88 -30.56 9.92 21.97
CA GLY A 88 -30.21 11.11 22.73
C GLY A 88 -30.80 12.39 22.13
N HIS A 89 -31.09 13.37 22.99
CA HIS A 89 -31.72 14.64 22.60
C HIS A 89 -30.87 15.83 23.03
N PHE A 90 -30.80 16.86 22.19
CA PHE A 90 -30.01 18.05 22.48
C PHE A 90 -30.69 18.91 23.54
N GLY A 91 -29.87 19.57 24.37
CA GLY A 91 -30.29 20.71 25.17
C GLY A 91 -29.71 22.01 24.59
N TYR A 92 -30.09 23.14 25.15
CA TYR A 92 -29.45 24.42 24.83
C TYR A 92 -29.12 25.24 26.08
N LEU A 93 -28.02 25.98 26.03
CA LEU A 93 -27.57 26.91 27.06
C LEU A 93 -27.50 28.31 26.47
N LYS A 94 -28.35 29.20 26.98
CA LYS A 94 -28.42 30.61 26.53
C LYS A 94 -27.33 31.44 27.21
N LEU A 95 -26.44 32.04 26.43
CA LEU A 95 -25.36 32.88 26.96
C LEU A 95 -25.87 34.29 27.31
N ALA A 96 -25.35 34.88 28.38
CA ALA A 96 -25.65 36.24 28.79
C ALA A 96 -25.04 37.29 27.83
N LEU A 97 -23.90 36.97 27.22
CA LEU A 97 -23.22 37.79 26.21
C LEU A 97 -22.73 36.90 25.07
N PRO A 98 -22.78 37.37 23.80
CA PRO A 98 -22.31 36.61 22.65
C PRO A 98 -20.79 36.37 22.71
N VAL A 99 -20.35 35.22 22.22
CA VAL A 99 -18.93 34.81 22.22
C VAL A 99 -18.49 34.40 20.81
N PHE A 100 -17.24 34.68 20.47
CA PHE A 100 -16.64 34.22 19.22
C PHE A 100 -16.54 32.70 19.17
N ASN A 101 -16.93 32.11 18.04
CA ASN A 101 -16.57 30.73 17.76
C ASN A 101 -15.09 30.64 17.38
N VAL A 102 -14.30 29.89 18.16
CA VAL A 102 -12.85 29.75 17.95
C VAL A 102 -12.53 29.08 16.60
N GLY A 103 -13.35 28.12 16.17
CA GLY A 103 -13.19 27.43 14.89
C GLY A 103 -13.33 28.38 13.69
N PHE A 104 -14.23 29.35 13.77
CA PHE A 104 -14.46 30.35 12.74
C PHE A 104 -13.67 31.64 12.92
N PHE A 105 -12.83 31.77 13.95
CA PHE A 105 -12.16 33.03 14.29
C PHE A 105 -11.33 33.62 13.13
N ASN A 106 -10.62 32.76 12.39
CA ASN A 106 -9.86 33.19 11.21
C ASN A 106 -10.79 33.67 10.08
N CYS A 107 -11.92 33.00 9.88
CA CYS A 107 -12.93 33.39 8.89
C CYS A 107 -13.61 34.72 9.27
N ILE A 108 -13.94 34.92 10.55
CA ILE A 108 -14.48 36.19 11.06
C ILE A 108 -13.49 37.33 10.79
N LEU A 109 -12.20 37.12 11.07
CA LEU A 109 -11.16 38.09 10.75
C LEU A 109 -11.09 38.40 9.25
N ASP A 110 -11.33 37.41 8.39
CA ASP A 110 -11.30 37.59 6.95
C ASP A 110 -12.49 38.39 6.44
N VAL A 111 -13.71 38.11 6.93
CA VAL A 111 -14.90 38.91 6.66
C VAL A 111 -14.70 40.35 7.12
N LEU A 112 -14.24 40.55 8.35
CA LEU A 112 -13.99 41.89 8.91
C LEU A 112 -12.92 42.67 8.14
N LYS A 113 -11.94 42.02 7.49
CA LYS A 113 -10.97 42.72 6.63
C LYS A 113 -11.59 43.19 5.31
N CYS A 114 -12.61 42.50 4.81
CA CYS A 114 -13.21 42.78 3.52
C CYS A 114 -14.36 43.79 3.56
N ILE A 115 -14.97 44.04 4.72
CA ILE A 115 -16.12 44.95 4.85
C ILE A 115 -15.77 46.31 5.42
N CYS A 116 -16.59 47.31 5.13
CA CYS A 116 -16.62 48.61 5.82
C CYS A 116 -17.25 48.43 7.22
N LYS A 117 -16.66 49.05 8.25
CA LYS A 117 -17.10 48.85 9.65
C LYS A 117 -18.28 49.73 10.02
N SER A 118 -18.59 50.73 9.19
CA SER A 118 -19.73 51.63 9.37
C SER A 118 -20.97 51.20 8.58
N CYS A 119 -20.80 50.78 7.31
CA CYS A 119 -21.92 50.42 6.43
C CYS A 119 -22.01 48.93 6.07
N SER A 120 -21.09 48.07 6.56
CA SER A 120 -21.07 46.62 6.34
C SER A 120 -21.00 46.13 4.89
N ARG A 121 -20.80 47.02 3.89
CA ARG A 121 -20.56 46.64 2.48
C ARG A 121 -19.11 46.22 2.24
N VAL A 122 -18.90 45.38 1.23
CA VAL A 122 -17.55 44.93 0.81
C VAL A 122 -16.76 46.09 0.19
N LEU A 123 -15.48 46.20 0.55
CA LEU A 123 -14.54 47.23 0.10
C LEU A 123 -13.99 46.94 -1.30
N LEU A 124 -14.88 46.89 -2.29
CA LEU A 124 -14.55 46.69 -3.70
C LEU A 124 -15.23 47.74 -4.58
N MET A 125 -14.58 48.09 -5.69
CA MET A 125 -15.20 48.88 -6.75
C MET A 125 -16.32 48.07 -7.42
N GLU A 126 -17.38 48.75 -7.88
CA GLU A 126 -18.58 48.09 -8.39
C GLU A 126 -18.32 47.23 -9.65
N LYS A 127 -17.41 47.67 -10.52
CA LYS A 127 -16.93 46.89 -11.69
C LYS A 127 -16.30 45.56 -11.27
N ASP A 128 -15.36 45.61 -10.32
CA ASP A 128 -14.68 44.42 -9.78
C ASP A 128 -15.67 43.49 -9.06
N ARG A 129 -16.62 44.07 -8.31
CA ARG A 129 -17.65 43.32 -7.57
C ARG A 129 -18.48 42.45 -8.50
N LEU A 130 -18.98 43.03 -9.60
CA LEU A 130 -19.78 42.30 -10.60
C LEU A 130 -18.96 41.22 -11.31
N GLU A 131 -17.69 41.50 -11.62
CA GLU A 131 -16.81 40.53 -12.27
C GLU A 131 -16.57 39.29 -11.39
N PHE A 132 -16.25 39.50 -10.12
CA PHE A 132 -16.04 38.39 -9.18
C PHE A 132 -17.34 37.64 -8.86
N LEU A 133 -18.49 38.33 -8.76
CA LEU A 133 -19.79 37.67 -8.60
C LEU A 133 -20.11 36.75 -9.78
N LYS A 134 -19.88 37.21 -11.02
CA LYS A 134 -20.05 36.38 -12.21
C LYS A 134 -19.18 35.13 -12.18
N LYS A 135 -17.93 35.26 -11.69
CA LYS A 135 -17.00 34.13 -11.51
C LYS A 135 -17.44 33.17 -10.40
N MET A 136 -17.97 33.67 -9.28
CA MET A 136 -18.44 32.86 -8.15
C MET A 136 -19.71 32.07 -8.48
N ARG A 137 -20.61 32.64 -9.28
CA ARG A 137 -21.87 32.01 -9.72
C ARG A 137 -21.71 31.02 -10.88
N ASN A 138 -20.51 30.85 -11.40
CA ASN A 138 -20.26 29.85 -12.44
C ASN A 138 -20.53 28.43 -11.88
N PRO A 139 -21.49 27.68 -12.43
CA PRO A 139 -21.81 26.33 -11.95
C PRO A 139 -20.65 25.35 -12.17
N LYS A 140 -19.77 25.63 -13.13
CA LYS A 140 -18.56 24.82 -13.41
C LYS A 140 -17.38 25.15 -12.48
N ALA A 141 -17.51 26.15 -11.59
CA ALA A 141 -16.40 26.55 -10.74
C ALA A 141 -16.24 25.60 -9.55
N ASP A 142 -15.10 24.92 -9.51
CA ASP A 142 -14.76 24.03 -8.40
C ASP A 142 -14.65 24.79 -7.07
N PRO A 143 -14.88 24.14 -5.92
CA PRO A 143 -14.75 24.75 -4.60
C PRO A 143 -13.38 25.41 -4.35
N LEU A 144 -12.31 24.85 -4.93
CA LEU A 144 -10.96 25.43 -4.88
C LEU A 144 -10.83 26.71 -5.69
N GLN A 145 -11.44 26.74 -6.88
CA GLN A 145 -11.48 27.94 -7.71
C GLN A 145 -12.23 29.05 -6.98
N LYS A 146 -13.36 28.73 -6.33
CA LYS A 146 -14.12 29.66 -5.48
C LYS A 146 -13.27 30.19 -4.31
N SER A 147 -12.52 29.33 -3.64
CA SER A 147 -11.59 29.75 -2.57
C SER A 147 -10.45 30.65 -3.10
N ALA A 148 -9.91 30.34 -4.28
CA ALA A 148 -8.89 31.16 -4.93
C ALA A 148 -9.42 32.54 -5.36
N ILE A 149 -10.66 32.59 -5.86
CA ILE A 149 -11.36 33.84 -6.17
C ILE A 149 -11.54 34.67 -4.90
N MET A 150 -12.02 34.07 -3.81
CA MET A 150 -12.18 34.74 -2.52
C MET A 150 -10.84 35.28 -1.97
N LYS A 151 -9.74 34.55 -2.17
CA LYS A 151 -8.39 35.05 -1.85
C LYS A 151 -8.02 36.30 -2.67
N LYS A 152 -8.29 36.30 -3.98
CA LYS A 152 -8.07 37.46 -4.86
C LYS A 152 -8.92 38.67 -4.42
N VAL A 153 -10.19 38.43 -4.09
CA VAL A 153 -11.10 39.45 -3.52
C VAL A 153 -10.50 40.06 -2.25
N ARG A 154 -10.03 39.21 -1.33
CA ARG A 154 -9.42 39.63 -0.07
C ARG A 154 -8.15 40.46 -0.28
N ASP A 155 -7.28 40.05 -1.19
CA ASP A 155 -6.04 40.77 -1.46
C ASP A 155 -6.30 42.15 -2.09
N LYS A 156 -7.34 42.29 -2.92
CA LYS A 156 -7.82 43.61 -3.38
C LYS A 156 -8.42 44.46 -2.24
N CYS A 157 -9.18 43.86 -1.32
CA CYS A 157 -9.76 44.59 -0.18
C CYS A 157 -8.71 45.12 0.81
N LYS A 158 -7.58 44.40 0.99
CA LYS A 158 -6.51 44.76 1.96
C LYS A 158 -5.82 46.10 1.69
N LEU A 159 -5.95 46.65 0.48
CA LEU A 159 -5.43 47.98 0.14
C LEU A 159 -6.17 49.11 0.89
N SER A 160 -7.30 48.83 1.54
CA SER A 160 -8.10 49.78 2.33
C SER A 160 -8.27 49.31 3.80
N ARG A 161 -7.57 49.96 4.75
CA ARG A 161 -7.70 49.92 6.24
C ARG A 161 -7.71 48.54 6.95
N VAL A 162 -6.79 48.31 7.92
CA VAL A 162 -6.43 46.95 8.41
C VAL A 162 -6.99 46.60 9.80
N ALA A 163 -7.94 45.66 9.87
CA ALA A 163 -8.27 44.92 11.10
C ALA A 163 -7.20 43.85 11.42
N LYS A 164 -6.71 43.78 12.67
CA LYS A 164 -5.63 42.87 13.10
C LYS A 164 -6.03 42.03 14.33
N LYS A 165 -5.41 40.86 14.45
CA LYS A 165 -5.44 40.04 15.67
C LYS A 165 -4.51 40.66 16.72
N GLY A 166 -4.95 40.77 17.98
CA GLY A 166 -4.10 41.25 19.08
C GLY A 166 -2.91 40.33 19.36
N ARG A 167 -1.78 40.90 19.83
CA ARG A 167 -0.55 40.15 20.16
C ARG A 167 -0.69 39.27 21.42
N ALA A 168 -1.69 39.52 22.27
CA ALA A 168 -2.01 38.71 23.44
C ALA A 168 -3.54 38.55 23.55
N GLY A 169 -4.04 37.32 23.39
CA GLY A 169 -5.47 36.98 23.54
C GLY A 169 -6.29 36.86 22.24
N LEU A 170 -7.47 36.23 22.35
CA LEU A 170 -8.49 36.08 21.29
C LEU A 170 -9.31 37.38 21.13
N ILE A 171 -8.63 38.50 20.85
CA ILE A 171 -9.22 39.83 20.71
C ILE A 171 -8.96 40.36 19.30
N ILE A 172 -9.98 40.95 18.69
CA ILE A 172 -9.90 41.63 17.39
C ILE A 172 -9.74 43.13 17.63
N LEU A 173 -8.70 43.73 17.04
CA LEU A 173 -8.41 45.16 17.13
C LEU A 173 -8.54 45.80 15.75
N HIS A 174 -9.22 46.94 15.68
CA HIS A 174 -9.32 47.75 14.47
C HIS A 174 -8.46 49.01 14.62
N ASP A 175 -7.48 49.18 13.72
CA ASP A 175 -6.51 50.27 13.77
C ASP A 175 -6.86 51.28 12.67
N CYS A 176 -7.40 52.45 13.05
CA CYS A 176 -7.88 53.45 12.08
C CYS A 176 -6.76 54.36 11.53
N SER A 177 -5.54 54.32 12.09
CA SER A 177 -4.48 55.29 11.78
C SER A 177 -3.45 54.76 10.79
N LYS A 178 -3.71 54.93 9.49
CA LYS A 178 -2.70 55.11 8.44
C LYS A 178 -3.31 55.96 7.32
N THR A 179 -3.44 57.25 7.57
CA THR A 179 -3.52 58.25 6.49
C THR A 179 -2.10 58.59 6.06
N LEU A 180 -1.87 58.64 4.75
CA LEU A 180 -0.74 59.37 4.19
C LEU A 180 -0.98 60.85 4.54
N ASP A 181 -0.10 61.45 5.32
CA ASP A 181 0.46 62.79 5.09
C ASP A 181 1.38 63.14 6.27
N GLY A 182 2.57 63.63 5.95
CA GLY A 182 3.62 63.93 6.91
C GLY A 182 3.29 65.14 7.75
N SER A 183 3.06 64.93 9.04
CA SER A 183 3.31 65.90 10.12
C SER A 183 3.16 65.18 11.45
N THR A 184 4.28 64.70 11.98
CA THR A 184 4.36 64.07 13.30
C THR A 184 5.06 65.03 14.24
N GLU A 185 4.32 65.67 15.15
CA GLU A 185 4.81 65.82 16.54
C GLU A 185 3.75 66.21 17.59
N GLU A 186 2.54 66.67 17.24
CA GLU A 186 1.55 67.08 18.26
C GLU A 186 0.47 66.03 18.62
N LEU A 187 0.49 64.83 18.03
CA LEU A 187 -0.57 63.83 18.21
C LEU A 187 -0.29 62.73 19.24
N ARG A 188 0.83 62.76 19.99
CA ARG A 188 1.16 61.67 20.94
C ARG A 188 0.24 61.61 22.15
N ASP A 189 -0.26 62.74 22.65
CA ASP A 189 -1.08 62.75 23.86
C ASP A 189 -2.57 62.44 23.61
N ALA A 190 -3.05 62.59 22.36
CA ALA A 190 -4.41 62.22 21.97
C ALA A 190 -4.55 60.73 21.53
N LEU A 191 -3.45 60.03 21.28
CA LEU A 191 -3.42 58.67 20.70
C LEU A 191 -3.50 57.52 21.72
N SER A 192 -3.46 57.79 23.02
CA SER A 192 -3.40 56.73 24.05
C SER A 192 -4.75 56.07 24.38
N HIS A 193 -5.91 56.66 24.01
CA HIS A 193 -7.21 56.20 24.55
C HIS A 193 -8.39 55.97 23.58
N LYS A 194 -8.22 55.96 22.26
CA LYS A 194 -9.31 55.53 21.33
C LYS A 194 -8.94 54.31 20.49
N LYS A 195 -8.75 53.16 21.16
CA LYS A 195 -8.89 51.84 20.51
C LYS A 195 -10.31 51.35 20.74
N GLU A 196 -11.20 51.55 19.76
CA GLU A 196 -12.56 51.01 19.85
C GLU A 196 -12.53 49.48 19.88
N LYS A 197 -13.11 48.90 20.93
CA LYS A 197 -13.45 47.48 20.98
C LYS A 197 -14.70 47.29 20.13
N LEU A 198 -14.54 46.68 18.96
CA LEU A 198 -15.64 46.47 18.01
C LEU A 198 -16.67 45.48 18.58
N SER A 199 -17.91 45.91 18.82
CA SER A 199 -19.06 45.04 19.08
C SER A 199 -19.68 44.64 17.74
N ILE A 200 -19.61 43.36 17.36
CA ILE A 200 -20.01 42.85 16.03
C ILE A 200 -21.53 42.64 15.91
N SER A 201 -22.31 43.01 16.93
CA SER A 201 -23.78 43.01 16.90
C SER A 201 -24.40 43.90 15.79
N ALA A 202 -23.59 44.63 15.02
CA ALA A 202 -23.99 45.53 13.94
C ALA A 202 -23.62 45.09 12.50
N VAL A 203 -23.06 43.89 12.27
CA VAL A 203 -22.66 43.44 10.91
C VAL A 203 -23.86 42.84 10.14
N ARG A 204 -24.69 43.71 9.55
CA ARG A 204 -25.75 43.34 8.61
C ARG A 204 -25.25 43.45 7.16
N MET A 205 -24.82 42.33 6.59
CA MET A 205 -24.38 42.24 5.19
C MET A 205 -25.56 41.90 4.25
N LEU A 206 -25.45 42.29 2.98
CA LEU A 206 -26.39 41.90 1.92
C LEU A 206 -26.02 40.50 1.38
N ASP A 207 -27.01 39.72 0.97
CA ASP A 207 -26.80 38.34 0.49
C ASP A 207 -25.80 38.24 -0.71
N PRO A 208 -25.82 39.14 -1.72
CA PRO A 208 -24.81 39.13 -2.78
C PRO A 208 -23.38 39.38 -2.27
N ASP A 209 -23.23 40.20 -1.22
CA ASP A 209 -21.92 40.46 -0.61
C ASP A 209 -21.44 39.26 0.20
N CYS A 210 -22.35 38.43 0.74
CA CYS A 210 -22.03 37.15 1.37
C CYS A 210 -21.55 36.12 0.34
N GLU A 211 -22.22 35.98 -0.81
CA GLU A 211 -21.79 35.10 -1.90
C GLU A 211 -20.35 35.42 -2.35
N LEU A 212 -20.02 36.71 -2.45
CA LEU A 212 -18.70 37.18 -2.86
C LEU A 212 -17.57 36.77 -1.89
N LEU A 213 -17.88 36.66 -0.60
CA LEU A 213 -16.96 36.18 0.44
C LEU A 213 -16.98 34.65 0.60
N ASN A 214 -17.69 33.95 -0.29
CA ASN A 214 -17.90 32.50 -0.25
C ASN A 214 -18.51 32.03 1.08
N LEU A 215 -19.44 32.84 1.64
CA LEU A 215 -20.24 32.47 2.79
C LEU A 215 -21.48 31.71 2.30
N GLY A 216 -21.68 30.50 2.79
CA GLY A 216 -22.89 29.71 2.50
C GLY A 216 -24.12 30.14 3.31
N ASP A 217 -23.88 30.81 4.44
CA ASP A 217 -24.86 31.22 5.43
C ASP A 217 -24.60 32.68 5.85
N ARG A 218 -25.52 33.28 6.63
CA ARG A 218 -25.35 34.64 7.15
C ARG A 218 -24.18 34.75 8.14
N PRO A 219 -23.39 35.85 8.10
CA PRO A 219 -22.20 36.02 8.95
C PRO A 219 -22.53 36.10 10.44
N GLU A 220 -23.76 36.47 10.80
CA GLU A 220 -24.24 36.50 12.20
C GLU A 220 -24.15 35.11 12.86
N LYS A 221 -24.30 34.02 12.09
CA LYS A 221 -24.19 32.63 12.58
C LYS A 221 -22.76 32.25 13.03
N LEU A 222 -21.75 33.05 12.70
CA LEU A 222 -20.36 32.81 13.13
C LEU A 222 -20.15 33.12 14.63
N ILE A 223 -21.11 33.81 15.25
CA ILE A 223 -21.07 34.19 16.66
C ILE A 223 -22.01 33.29 17.45
N VAL A 224 -21.52 32.78 18.58
CA VAL A 224 -22.29 31.90 19.45
C VAL A 224 -23.10 32.75 20.43
N THR A 225 -24.41 32.74 20.26
CA THR A 225 -25.38 33.32 21.21
C THR A 225 -25.96 32.26 22.14
N GLU A 226 -26.16 31.05 21.61
CA GLU A 226 -26.67 29.88 22.34
C GLU A 226 -25.77 28.68 22.05
N ILE A 227 -25.45 27.89 23.06
CA ILE A 227 -24.62 26.69 22.94
C ILE A 227 -25.54 25.48 22.92
N ALA A 228 -25.43 24.63 21.89
CA ALA A 228 -26.06 23.32 21.87
C ALA A 228 -25.36 22.43 22.92
N VAL A 229 -26.12 21.96 23.90
CA VAL A 229 -25.66 21.02 24.92
C VAL A 229 -25.83 19.61 24.34
N PRO A 230 -24.74 18.85 24.15
CA PRO A 230 -24.83 17.53 23.54
C PRO A 230 -25.66 16.56 24.41
N PRO A 231 -26.34 15.58 23.78
CA PRO A 231 -27.05 14.51 24.48
C PRO A 231 -26.17 13.74 25.45
N VAL A 232 -26.79 13.09 26.44
CA VAL A 232 -26.08 12.29 27.45
C VAL A 232 -25.27 11.12 26.84
N PRO A 233 -25.74 10.39 25.81
CA PRO A 233 -24.94 9.34 25.17
C PRO A 233 -23.57 9.77 24.62
N ILE A 234 -23.40 11.05 24.26
CA ILE A 234 -22.11 11.60 23.78
C ILE A 234 -21.12 11.83 24.95
N ARG A 235 -21.64 12.00 26.18
CA ARG A 235 -20.88 12.35 27.38
C ARG A 235 -21.29 11.48 28.58
N PRO A 236 -21.08 10.16 28.49
CA PRO A 236 -21.60 9.21 29.47
C PRO A 236 -20.92 9.38 30.84
N SER A 237 -21.69 9.17 31.91
CA SER A 237 -21.20 9.14 33.28
C SER A 237 -20.68 7.75 33.65
N VAL A 238 -19.55 7.67 34.35
CA VAL A 238 -18.92 6.41 34.80
C VAL A 238 -19.08 6.26 36.30
N PHE A 239 -19.80 5.25 36.75
CA PHE A 239 -19.96 4.97 38.18
C PHE A 239 -18.74 4.22 38.74
N VAL A 240 -18.23 4.69 39.89
CA VAL A 240 -17.13 4.07 40.63
C VAL A 240 -17.67 3.55 41.98
N ALA A 241 -17.20 2.39 42.42
CA ALA A 241 -17.51 1.78 43.72
C ALA A 241 -19.02 1.55 44.00
N GLY A 242 -19.65 0.62 43.27
CA GLY A 242 -20.99 0.12 43.62
C GLY A 242 -22.14 1.13 43.46
N GLY A 243 -21.95 2.17 42.65
CA GLY A 243 -23.02 3.11 42.27
C GLY A 243 -23.19 4.33 43.19
N ARG A 244 -22.35 4.50 44.22
CA ARG A 244 -22.45 5.64 45.16
C ARG A 244 -21.78 6.92 44.67
N MET A 245 -20.81 6.83 43.75
CA MET A 245 -20.14 7.98 43.16
C MET A 245 -20.13 7.85 41.63
N SER A 246 -20.41 8.94 40.92
CA SER A 246 -20.25 9.06 39.47
C SER A 246 -19.11 9.99 39.13
N ASN A 247 -18.25 9.56 38.21
CA ASN A 247 -17.31 10.41 37.51
C ASN A 247 -17.94 10.88 36.20
N GLU A 248 -17.96 12.19 36.01
CA GLU A 248 -18.59 12.82 34.85
C GLU A 248 -17.56 13.06 33.74
N ASP A 249 -18.02 13.01 32.49
CA ASP A 249 -17.20 13.32 31.33
C ASP A 249 -16.62 14.76 31.42
N SER A 250 -15.41 14.93 30.90
CA SER A 250 -14.76 16.23 30.68
C SER A 250 -15.70 17.26 30.03
N ILE A 251 -16.51 16.85 29.04
CA ILE A 251 -17.50 17.74 28.39
C ILE A 251 -18.50 18.26 29.40
N THR A 252 -19.05 17.39 30.24
CA THR A 252 -20.03 17.74 31.28
C THR A 252 -19.41 18.67 32.32
N VAL A 253 -18.16 18.45 32.71
CA VAL A 253 -17.43 19.33 33.65
C VAL A 253 -17.19 20.72 33.06
N ILE A 254 -16.79 20.81 31.78
CA ILE A 254 -16.60 22.08 31.07
C ILE A 254 -17.93 22.83 30.97
N LEU A 255 -19.00 22.16 30.57
CA LEU A 255 -20.33 22.77 30.47
C LEU A 255 -20.84 23.27 31.83
N LYS A 256 -20.54 22.56 32.92
CA LYS A 256 -20.84 23.00 34.29
C LYS A 256 -20.13 24.30 34.63
N SER A 257 -18.85 24.42 34.29
CA SER A 257 -18.07 25.63 34.48
C SER A 257 -18.63 26.80 33.66
N ILE A 258 -19.02 26.54 32.40
CA ILE A 258 -19.65 27.52 31.51
C ILE A 258 -21.00 27.99 32.10
N ALA A 259 -21.86 27.08 32.53
CA ALA A 259 -23.16 27.40 33.13
C ALA A 259 -23.02 28.24 34.41
N ASN A 260 -22.07 27.88 35.27
CA ASN A 260 -21.79 28.63 36.50
C ASN A 260 -21.28 30.06 36.19
N THR A 261 -20.29 30.17 35.31
CA THR A 261 -19.73 31.47 34.88
C THR A 261 -20.80 32.34 34.21
N ASN A 262 -21.67 31.75 33.40
CA ASN A 262 -22.76 32.45 32.74
C ASN A 262 -23.81 32.97 33.72
N SER A 263 -24.12 32.20 34.78
CA SER A 263 -25.02 32.61 35.85
C SER A 263 -24.45 33.78 36.64
N ILE A 264 -23.18 33.68 37.05
CA ILE A 264 -22.44 34.77 37.72
C ILE A 264 -22.45 36.04 36.87
N LEU A 265 -22.23 35.93 35.57
CA LEU A 265 -22.26 37.09 34.68
C LEU A 265 -23.65 37.71 34.52
N LYS A 266 -24.69 36.89 34.44
CA LYS A 266 -26.07 37.37 34.35
C LYS A 266 -26.46 38.15 35.61
N GLU A 267 -26.06 37.67 36.78
CA GLU A 267 -26.25 38.33 38.06
C GLU A 267 -25.48 39.66 38.14
N ASN A 268 -24.21 39.68 37.71
CA ASN A 268 -23.38 40.90 37.67
C ASN A 268 -23.94 41.97 36.71
N LEU A 269 -24.52 41.56 35.58
CA LEU A 269 -25.16 42.48 34.63
C LEU A 269 -26.44 43.10 35.21
N GLN A 270 -27.18 42.38 36.05
CA GLN A 270 -28.38 42.87 36.72
C GLN A 270 -28.07 43.79 37.92
N THR A 271 -26.97 43.53 38.63
CA THR A 271 -26.56 44.27 39.83
C THR A 271 -25.68 45.50 39.56
N GLY A 272 -25.31 45.77 38.30
CA GLY A 272 -24.57 46.99 37.93
C GLY A 272 -23.08 47.00 38.37
N GLY A 273 -22.44 45.83 38.47
CA GLY A 273 -21.05 45.72 38.92
C GLY A 273 -20.04 46.49 38.04
N GLN A 274 -18.89 46.89 38.61
CA GLN A 274 -17.82 47.62 37.90
C GLN A 274 -17.41 46.93 36.58
N PHE A 275 -17.60 47.65 35.46
CA PHE A 275 -17.32 47.21 34.09
C PHE A 275 -15.89 46.64 33.90
N MET A 276 -14.92 47.13 34.68
CA MET A 276 -13.52 46.71 34.60
C MET A 276 -13.27 45.31 35.19
N LYS A 277 -13.98 44.92 36.27
CA LYS A 277 -13.95 43.55 36.83
C LYS A 277 -14.62 42.54 35.89
N ILE A 278 -15.69 42.96 35.20
CA ILE A 278 -16.45 42.16 34.23
C ILE A 278 -15.63 41.89 32.95
N ALA A 279 -14.82 42.87 32.51
CA ALA A 279 -14.05 42.80 31.27
C ALA A 279 -12.63 42.17 31.40
N GLY A 280 -12.02 42.21 32.59
CA GLY A 280 -10.60 41.84 32.78
C GLY A 280 -10.33 40.37 33.12
N ASN A 281 -11.01 39.82 34.14
CA ASN A 281 -10.69 38.49 34.70
C ASN A 281 -11.65 37.37 34.24
N THR A 282 -12.93 37.68 33.99
CA THR A 282 -13.96 36.68 33.68
C THR A 282 -14.10 36.40 32.17
N PHE A 283 -13.72 37.36 31.31
CA PHE A 283 -13.85 37.25 29.85
C PHE A 283 -12.71 36.46 29.20
N ASN A 284 -11.49 36.49 29.75
CA ASN A 284 -10.35 35.74 29.21
C ASN A 284 -10.39 34.23 29.56
N PHE A 285 -11.00 33.85 30.68
CA PHE A 285 -11.22 32.44 31.05
C PHE A 285 -12.24 31.71 30.16
N LYS A 286 -13.10 32.44 29.43
CA LYS A 286 -14.20 31.90 28.61
C LYS A 286 -13.79 31.25 27.28
N LEU A 287 -12.61 31.59 26.76
CA LEU A 287 -12.20 31.18 25.41
C LEU A 287 -11.26 29.96 25.39
N LEU A 288 -10.66 29.59 26.53
CA LEU A 288 -9.71 28.46 26.61
C LEU A 288 -10.39 27.08 26.72
N ASN A 289 -11.53 26.97 27.40
CA ASN A 289 -12.12 25.67 27.74
C ASN A 289 -12.98 25.02 26.63
N ILE A 290 -13.21 25.70 25.51
CA ILE A 290 -14.01 25.19 24.37
C ILE A 290 -13.15 24.36 23.39
N SER A 291 -11.86 24.16 23.69
CA SER A 291 -10.85 23.76 22.69
C SER A 291 -10.46 22.27 22.64
N THR A 292 -11.03 21.41 23.46
CA THR A 292 -10.47 20.06 23.69
C THR A 292 -11.52 18.96 23.73
N VAL A 293 -11.97 18.48 22.57
CA VAL A 293 -12.60 17.14 22.44
C VAL A 293 -12.38 16.62 21.01
N THR A 294 -11.77 15.45 20.85
CA THR A 294 -12.11 14.39 19.86
C THR A 294 -11.05 13.28 19.90
N HIS A 295 -11.48 12.01 20.02
CA HIS A 295 -10.71 10.81 19.70
C HIS A 295 -11.66 9.63 19.39
N PRO A 296 -11.20 8.51 18.80
CA PRO A 296 -11.95 7.75 17.80
C PRO A 296 -12.45 6.37 18.29
N LEU A 297 -13.33 5.79 17.48
CA LEU A 297 -13.99 4.49 17.64
C LEU A 297 -13.05 3.31 17.33
N PHE A 298 -13.20 2.22 18.11
CA PHE A 298 -12.65 0.89 17.80
C PHE A 298 -13.79 -0.08 17.47
N PRO A 299 -13.63 -0.97 16.47
CA PRO A 299 -14.57 -2.04 16.20
C PRO A 299 -14.41 -3.19 17.19
N SER A 300 -15.53 -3.67 17.74
CA SER A 300 -15.62 -4.85 18.60
C SER A 300 -15.78 -6.13 17.77
N HIS A 301 -15.13 -7.22 18.23
CA HIS A 301 -15.02 -8.59 17.68
C HIS A 301 -13.69 -8.91 16.98
N ASN A 302 -12.59 -8.83 17.74
CA ASN A 302 -11.29 -9.36 17.37
C ASN A 302 -10.76 -10.24 18.52
N ILE A 303 -10.07 -11.33 18.19
CA ILE A 303 -9.31 -12.12 19.15
C ILE A 303 -7.89 -12.26 18.59
N GLU A 304 -6.92 -11.80 19.36
CA GLU A 304 -5.48 -11.97 19.14
C GLU A 304 -5.02 -13.25 19.84
N ALA A 305 -4.13 -14.02 19.21
CA ALA A 305 -3.56 -15.24 19.76
C ALA A 305 -2.16 -15.49 19.21
N LEU A 306 -1.36 -16.32 19.88
CA LEU A 306 -0.02 -16.72 19.44
C LEU A 306 -0.07 -17.87 18.40
N PHE A 307 0.92 -17.92 17.51
CA PHE A 307 0.96 -18.87 16.38
C PHE A 307 2.05 -19.93 16.52
N SER A 308 1.84 -21.05 15.85
CA SER A 308 2.85 -22.10 15.74
C SER A 308 2.77 -22.80 14.39
N ASP A 309 3.91 -23.31 13.92
CA ASP A 309 4.02 -24.09 12.69
C ASP A 309 3.14 -25.37 12.72
N SER A 310 2.65 -25.80 11.54
CA SER A 310 1.95 -27.06 11.34
C SER A 310 2.49 -27.85 10.16
N LYS A 311 3.68 -28.43 10.33
CA LYS A 311 4.19 -29.47 9.41
C LYS A 311 3.34 -30.75 9.50
N GLY A 312 2.65 -31.10 8.40
CA GLY A 312 2.28 -32.50 8.12
C GLY A 312 0.84 -32.97 8.37
N ARG A 313 -0.18 -32.12 8.59
CA ARG A 313 -1.59 -32.57 8.72
C ARG A 313 -2.67 -31.78 7.98
N GLN A 314 -2.35 -30.65 7.35
CA GLN A 314 -3.33 -29.85 6.63
C GLN A 314 -3.39 -30.25 5.15
N ALA A 315 -4.52 -30.85 4.77
CA ALA A 315 -5.02 -30.78 3.40
C ALA A 315 -5.65 -29.39 3.22
N ASP A 316 -5.43 -28.79 2.05
CA ASP A 316 -5.86 -27.46 1.61
C ASP A 316 -5.29 -26.28 2.42
N PHE A 317 -5.26 -25.07 1.81
CA PHE A 317 -4.82 -23.82 2.44
C PHE A 317 -5.73 -23.41 3.60
N VAL A 318 -5.63 -24.16 4.69
CA VAL A 318 -6.52 -24.16 5.85
C VAL A 318 -5.80 -23.50 7.01
N VAL A 319 -6.57 -22.84 7.87
CA VAL A 319 -6.10 -22.36 9.17
C VAL A 319 -6.65 -23.26 10.26
N ALA A 320 -5.75 -23.82 11.06
CA ALA A 320 -6.10 -24.60 12.24
C ALA A 320 -6.52 -23.64 13.35
N ILE A 321 -7.74 -23.78 13.86
CA ILE A 321 -8.32 -22.93 14.89
C ILE A 321 -8.48 -23.72 16.19
N PRO A 322 -8.04 -23.18 17.33
CA PRO A 322 -8.28 -23.78 18.64
C PRO A 322 -9.76 -24.04 18.96
N ILE A 323 -10.07 -25.20 19.54
CA ILE A 323 -11.45 -25.51 20.01
C ILE A 323 -11.99 -24.43 20.96
N LEU A 324 -11.13 -23.86 21.82
CA LEU A 324 -11.56 -22.81 22.76
C LEU A 324 -12.04 -21.56 22.02
N MET A 325 -11.34 -21.17 20.95
CA MET A 325 -11.69 -20.03 20.12
C MET A 325 -12.94 -20.31 19.28
N ALA A 326 -13.05 -21.52 18.73
CA ALA A 326 -14.21 -21.96 17.93
C ALA A 326 -15.53 -21.99 18.71
N ARG A 327 -15.48 -22.18 20.04
CA ARG A 327 -16.68 -22.12 20.92
C ARG A 327 -17.15 -20.69 21.20
N VAL A 328 -16.23 -19.72 21.16
CA VAL A 328 -16.53 -18.30 21.43
C VAL A 328 -16.97 -17.61 20.15
N LEU A 329 -16.24 -17.83 19.05
CA LEU A 329 -16.60 -17.30 17.74
C LEU A 329 -17.75 -18.09 17.16
N THR A 330 -18.86 -17.40 16.89
CA THR A 330 -20.08 -18.00 16.36
C THR A 330 -20.36 -17.51 14.94
N TYR A 331 -21.12 -18.34 14.22
CA TYR A 331 -21.69 -18.01 12.92
C TYR A 331 -23.23 -18.05 13.00
N PRO A 332 -23.94 -16.98 12.61
CA PRO A 332 -25.41 -16.93 12.62
C PRO A 332 -25.96 -17.70 11.43
N GLU A 333 -26.24 -18.99 11.61
CA GLU A 333 -26.80 -19.84 10.56
C GLU A 333 -28.34 -19.77 10.57
N ARG A 334 -28.93 -19.33 9.45
CA ARG A 334 -30.38 -19.28 9.29
C ARG A 334 -30.94 -20.69 9.08
N VAL A 335 -31.96 -21.05 9.85
CA VAL A 335 -32.62 -22.35 9.77
C VAL A 335 -33.41 -22.46 8.47
N SER A 336 -33.01 -23.42 7.64
CA SER A 336 -33.61 -23.82 6.38
C SER A 336 -34.02 -25.29 6.45
N TYR A 337 -34.61 -25.81 5.38
CA TYR A 337 -34.99 -27.21 5.32
C TYR A 337 -33.79 -28.16 5.33
N TYR A 338 -32.63 -27.73 4.81
CA TYR A 338 -31.43 -28.58 4.69
C TYR A 338 -30.65 -28.75 6.00
N ASN A 339 -30.67 -27.74 6.88
CA ASN A 339 -29.78 -27.67 8.04
C ASN A 339 -30.50 -27.80 9.39
N ILE A 340 -31.83 -27.89 9.41
CA ILE A 340 -32.61 -27.92 10.66
C ILE A 340 -32.19 -29.05 11.61
N GLU A 341 -31.92 -30.25 11.09
CA GLU A 341 -31.51 -31.40 11.91
C GLU A 341 -30.12 -31.21 12.52
N LYS A 342 -29.19 -30.68 11.73
CA LYS A 342 -27.84 -30.31 12.18
C LYS A 342 -27.91 -29.28 13.31
N LEU A 343 -28.69 -28.20 13.12
CA LEU A 343 -28.81 -27.13 14.12
C LEU A 343 -29.51 -27.59 15.39
N ARG A 344 -30.51 -28.49 15.29
CA ARG A 344 -31.11 -29.15 16.46
C ARG A 344 -30.07 -29.90 17.28
N GLN A 345 -29.14 -30.58 16.63
CA GLN A 345 -28.06 -31.28 17.33
C GLN A 345 -27.08 -30.32 18.00
N CYS A 346 -26.72 -29.20 17.34
CA CYS A 346 -25.89 -28.14 17.93
C CYS A 346 -26.55 -27.52 19.18
N ILE A 347 -27.87 -27.28 19.14
CA ILE A 347 -28.63 -26.75 20.29
C ILE A 347 -28.62 -27.74 21.46
N ARG A 348 -28.82 -29.04 21.19
CA ARG A 348 -28.75 -30.10 22.22
C ARG A 348 -27.37 -30.15 22.89
N ASN A 349 -26.30 -30.03 22.12
CA ASN A 349 -24.93 -29.99 22.63
C ASN A 349 -24.69 -28.73 23.50
N GLY A 350 -25.27 -27.59 23.12
CA GLY A 350 -25.19 -26.33 23.85
C GLY A 350 -23.81 -25.64 23.74
N PRO A 351 -23.50 -24.68 24.62
CA PRO A 351 -22.33 -23.81 24.45
C PRO A 351 -20.99 -24.45 24.87
N HIS A 352 -21.01 -25.50 25.71
CA HIS A 352 -19.78 -26.06 26.28
C HIS A 352 -19.17 -27.21 25.45
N LYS A 353 -19.97 -27.88 24.63
CA LYS A 353 -19.53 -29.02 23.81
C LYS A 353 -19.48 -28.60 22.35
N HIS A 354 -18.32 -28.73 21.72
CA HIS A 354 -18.14 -28.54 20.28
C HIS A 354 -18.39 -29.88 19.55
N PRO A 355 -19.12 -29.91 18.43
CA PRO A 355 -19.85 -28.80 17.79
C PRO A 355 -21.15 -28.45 18.54
N GLY A 356 -21.36 -27.15 18.82
CA GLY A 356 -22.47 -26.66 19.63
C GLY A 356 -23.00 -25.30 19.17
N ALA A 357 -23.80 -24.64 20.02
CA ALA A 357 -24.36 -23.31 19.75
C ALA A 357 -24.51 -22.49 21.03
N ASN A 358 -24.49 -21.16 20.90
CA ASN A 358 -24.55 -20.23 22.04
C ASN A 358 -25.91 -19.55 22.17
N PHE A 359 -26.52 -19.15 21.05
CA PHE A 359 -27.76 -18.37 21.03
C PHE A 359 -28.73 -18.82 19.93
N ILE A 360 -30.01 -18.56 20.15
CA ILE A 360 -31.08 -18.66 19.15
C ILE A 360 -31.73 -17.28 19.04
N ILE A 361 -31.87 -16.77 17.83
CA ILE A 361 -32.59 -15.53 17.52
C ILE A 361 -33.88 -15.91 16.79
N GLN A 362 -35.01 -15.53 17.37
CA GLN A 362 -36.31 -15.73 16.77
C GLN A 362 -36.61 -14.65 15.71
N PRO A 363 -37.59 -14.85 14.82
CA PRO A 363 -37.94 -13.88 13.78
C PRO A 363 -38.41 -12.52 14.32
N ASP A 364 -38.87 -12.47 15.56
CA ASP A 364 -39.25 -11.25 16.29
C ASP A 364 -38.03 -10.45 16.82
N GLY A 365 -36.82 -10.99 16.67
CA GLY A 365 -35.58 -10.39 17.16
C GLY A 365 -35.20 -10.81 18.59
N THR A 366 -36.00 -11.63 19.27
CA THR A 366 -35.68 -12.07 20.64
C THR A 366 -34.50 -13.05 20.64
N LYS A 367 -33.48 -12.74 21.44
CA LYS A 367 -32.25 -13.55 21.55
C LYS A 367 -32.27 -14.41 22.81
N LEU A 368 -32.41 -15.71 22.62
CA LEU A 368 -32.41 -16.72 23.68
C LEU A 368 -31.01 -17.28 23.89
N HIS A 369 -30.53 -17.26 25.14
CA HIS A 369 -29.22 -17.83 25.49
C HIS A 369 -29.34 -19.30 25.91
N LEU A 370 -28.64 -20.18 25.18
CA LEU A 370 -28.68 -21.64 25.40
C LEU A 370 -28.03 -22.12 26.70
N LYS A 371 -27.36 -21.24 27.45
CA LYS A 371 -26.78 -21.56 28.75
C LYS A 371 -27.86 -21.72 29.83
N TYR A 372 -28.95 -20.97 29.72
CA TYR A 372 -30.00 -20.89 30.75
C TYR A 372 -31.32 -21.56 30.33
N CYS A 373 -31.51 -21.83 29.03
CA CYS A 373 -32.73 -22.41 28.48
C CYS A 373 -32.70 -23.96 28.49
N ASP A 374 -33.88 -24.60 28.54
CA ASP A 374 -34.00 -26.03 28.28
C ASP A 374 -33.76 -26.32 26.79
N ARG A 375 -32.55 -26.83 26.53
CA ARG A 375 -32.04 -27.17 25.20
C ARG A 375 -32.92 -28.19 24.46
N ARG A 376 -33.62 -29.09 25.15
CA ARG A 376 -34.46 -30.11 24.50
C ARG A 376 -35.72 -29.49 23.91
N ILE A 377 -36.36 -28.60 24.67
CA ILE A 377 -37.55 -27.87 24.25
C ILE A 377 -37.18 -26.89 23.13
N ALA A 378 -36.11 -26.11 23.32
CA ALA A 378 -35.63 -25.17 22.31
C ALA A 378 -35.29 -25.84 20.95
N ALA A 379 -34.70 -27.04 20.97
CA ALA A 379 -34.44 -27.79 19.74
C ALA A 379 -35.72 -28.32 19.06
N ARG A 380 -36.70 -28.77 19.85
CA ARG A 380 -37.98 -29.25 19.31
C ARG A 380 -38.76 -28.11 18.64
N ASP A 381 -38.80 -26.97 19.30
CA ASP A 381 -39.63 -25.82 18.92
C ASP A 381 -38.93 -24.91 17.88
N LEU A 382 -37.75 -25.29 17.39
CA LEU A 382 -37.02 -24.57 16.35
C LEU A 382 -37.82 -24.53 15.03
N LYS A 383 -38.09 -23.32 14.51
CA LYS A 383 -38.86 -23.08 13.28
C LYS A 383 -37.96 -22.59 12.14
N TYR A 384 -38.43 -22.73 10.91
CA TYR A 384 -37.78 -22.12 9.74
C TYR A 384 -37.73 -20.60 9.89
N GLY A 385 -36.63 -20.00 9.43
CA GLY A 385 -36.40 -18.57 9.54
C GLY A 385 -35.82 -18.11 10.88
N CYS A 386 -35.79 -18.95 11.93
CA CYS A 386 -34.97 -18.67 13.12
C CYS A 386 -33.48 -18.65 12.73
N VAL A 387 -32.67 -17.93 13.50
CA VAL A 387 -31.21 -17.89 13.32
C VAL A 387 -30.54 -18.51 14.54
N VAL A 388 -29.64 -19.46 14.32
CA VAL A 388 -28.90 -20.14 15.40
C VAL A 388 -27.44 -19.70 15.31
N GLU A 389 -26.93 -19.08 16.37
CA GLU A 389 -25.50 -18.74 16.49
C GLU A 389 -24.73 -20.00 16.92
N ARG A 390 -24.36 -20.81 15.92
CA ARG A 390 -23.57 -22.03 16.14
C ARG A 390 -22.09 -21.71 16.31
N HIS A 391 -21.35 -22.62 16.93
CA HIS A 391 -19.88 -22.58 16.97
C HIS A 391 -19.30 -22.65 15.56
N LEU A 392 -18.09 -22.12 15.41
CA LEU A 392 -17.29 -22.29 14.20
C LEU A 392 -16.96 -23.77 13.98
N GLU A 393 -17.07 -24.26 12.76
CA GLU A 393 -16.85 -25.67 12.38
C GLU A 393 -15.82 -25.82 11.24
N ASP A 394 -15.46 -27.06 10.93
CA ASP A 394 -14.56 -27.37 9.82
C ASP A 394 -15.15 -26.92 8.47
N GLY A 395 -14.35 -26.22 7.69
CA GLY A 395 -14.74 -25.72 6.37
C GLY A 395 -15.36 -24.32 6.36
N ASP A 396 -15.64 -23.73 7.53
CA ASP A 396 -16.08 -22.33 7.62
C ASP A 396 -15.03 -21.38 7.04
N ILE A 397 -15.50 -20.29 6.44
CA ILE A 397 -14.62 -19.30 5.82
C ILE A 397 -14.24 -18.25 6.86
N VAL A 398 -12.94 -18.00 7.00
CA VAL A 398 -12.39 -17.05 7.96
C VAL A 398 -11.38 -16.14 7.27
N LEU A 399 -11.38 -14.87 7.64
CA LEU A 399 -10.37 -13.91 7.23
C LEU A 399 -9.20 -13.95 8.21
N PHE A 400 -8.00 -13.95 7.67
CA PHE A 400 -6.77 -14.10 8.43
C PHE A 400 -5.77 -13.01 8.04
N ASN A 401 -5.31 -12.22 9.01
CA ASN A 401 -4.58 -10.97 8.81
C ASN A 401 -3.35 -10.86 9.70
N ARG A 402 -2.19 -10.43 9.16
CA ARG A 402 -1.03 -10.00 9.95
C ARG A 402 -0.95 -8.48 10.02
N GLN A 403 -0.76 -7.95 11.23
CA GLN A 403 -0.46 -6.53 11.45
C GLN A 403 1.06 -6.37 11.60
N PRO A 404 1.72 -5.43 10.90
CA PRO A 404 1.18 -4.45 9.95
C PRO A 404 0.90 -5.01 8.54
N SER A 405 -0.18 -4.55 7.92
CA SER A 405 -0.57 -4.94 6.55
C SER A 405 0.08 -4.00 5.51
N LEU A 406 0.97 -4.53 4.66
CA LEU A 406 1.71 -3.73 3.66
C LEU A 406 1.08 -3.75 2.26
N HIS A 407 0.45 -4.88 1.91
CA HIS A 407 -0.21 -5.11 0.63
C HIS A 407 -1.50 -5.90 0.82
N ARG A 408 -2.37 -5.98 -0.19
CA ARG A 408 -3.68 -6.65 -0.09
C ARG A 408 -3.62 -8.10 0.43
N MET A 409 -2.60 -8.88 0.04
CA MET A 409 -2.46 -10.29 0.48
C MET A 409 -2.02 -10.45 1.94
N SER A 410 -1.83 -9.35 2.68
CA SER A 410 -1.57 -9.42 4.14
C SER A 410 -2.85 -9.79 4.91
N ILE A 411 -4.00 -9.77 4.24
CA ILE A 411 -5.28 -10.32 4.68
C ILE A 411 -5.82 -11.24 3.59
N MET A 412 -6.08 -12.49 3.92
CA MET A 412 -6.62 -13.49 2.99
C MET A 412 -7.68 -14.34 3.68
N SER A 413 -8.53 -14.96 2.86
CA SER A 413 -9.56 -15.89 3.29
C SER A 413 -9.03 -17.32 3.27
N HIS A 414 -9.24 -18.02 4.38
CA HIS A 414 -8.89 -19.41 4.57
C HIS A 414 -10.11 -20.23 4.99
N ARG A 415 -10.02 -21.54 4.81
CA ARG A 415 -10.96 -22.49 5.43
C ARG A 415 -10.51 -22.81 6.84
N ALA A 416 -11.44 -22.82 7.79
CA ALA A 416 -11.22 -23.18 9.17
C ALA A 416 -11.07 -24.70 9.32
N ARG A 417 -10.20 -25.14 10.23
CA ARG A 417 -10.17 -26.51 10.73
C ARG A 417 -9.91 -26.53 12.21
N ILE A 418 -10.78 -27.17 12.98
CA ILE A 418 -10.76 -27.11 14.42
C ILE A 418 -9.75 -28.13 14.97
N MET A 419 -8.85 -27.66 15.84
CA MET A 419 -7.78 -28.44 16.44
C MET A 419 -7.74 -28.26 17.96
N PRO A 420 -7.29 -29.26 18.74
CA PRO A 420 -7.35 -29.22 20.21
C PRO A 420 -6.36 -28.26 20.86
N TRP A 421 -5.33 -27.82 20.13
CA TRP A 421 -4.28 -26.92 20.60
C TRP A 421 -4.78 -25.48 20.76
N ARG A 422 -3.96 -24.61 21.37
CA ARG A 422 -4.30 -23.20 21.63
C ARG A 422 -3.73 -22.20 20.63
N THR A 423 -2.87 -22.67 19.73
CA THR A 423 -2.25 -21.84 18.70
C THR A 423 -2.97 -21.97 17.38
N LEU A 424 -2.99 -20.87 16.63
CA LEU A 424 -3.42 -20.88 15.24
C LEU A 424 -2.28 -21.40 14.36
N ARG A 425 -2.60 -22.21 13.34
CA ARG A 425 -1.57 -22.84 12.47
C ARG A 425 -1.97 -22.85 11.01
N PHE A 426 -1.01 -22.66 10.11
CA PHE A 426 -1.22 -22.64 8.67
C PHE A 426 0.05 -23.12 7.94
N ASN A 427 -0.09 -23.40 6.64
CA ASN A 427 1.01 -23.89 5.80
C ASN A 427 2.09 -22.82 5.56
N GLU A 428 3.36 -23.20 5.70
CA GLU A 428 4.55 -22.35 5.59
C GLU A 428 4.75 -21.75 4.18
N SER A 429 4.11 -22.34 3.17
CA SER A 429 4.08 -21.79 1.80
C SER A 429 3.38 -20.43 1.74
N VAL A 430 2.50 -20.13 2.72
CA VAL A 430 1.73 -18.88 2.83
C VAL A 430 2.41 -17.86 3.75
N CYS A 431 3.56 -18.16 4.35
CA CYS A 431 4.25 -17.22 5.23
C CYS A 431 4.77 -15.97 4.49
N ASN A 432 5.18 -16.11 3.22
CA ASN A 432 5.73 -15.00 2.43
C ASN A 432 4.75 -13.81 2.29
N PRO A 433 3.48 -14.00 1.88
CA PRO A 433 2.49 -12.91 1.88
C PRO A 433 2.32 -12.20 3.23
N TYR A 434 2.38 -12.93 4.34
CA TYR A 434 2.24 -12.33 5.66
C TYR A 434 3.55 -11.70 6.17
N ASN A 435 4.69 -12.01 5.55
CA ASN A 435 6.04 -11.78 6.08
C ASN A 435 6.19 -12.31 7.52
N ALA A 436 5.64 -13.49 7.79
CA ALA A 436 5.70 -14.16 9.08
C ALA A 436 6.84 -15.20 9.13
N ASP A 437 7.47 -15.38 10.28
CA ASP A 437 8.62 -16.26 10.50
C ASP A 437 8.53 -17.15 11.77
N PHE A 438 7.37 -17.20 12.42
CA PHE A 438 7.06 -18.07 13.57
C PHE A 438 7.97 -17.87 14.80
N ASP A 439 8.39 -16.64 15.08
CA ASP A 439 9.25 -16.27 16.21
C ASP A 439 8.48 -15.86 17.50
N GLY A 440 7.15 -15.96 17.49
CA GLY A 440 6.28 -15.47 18.56
C GLY A 440 5.26 -14.42 18.10
N ASP A 441 5.25 -14.10 16.80
CA ASP A 441 4.25 -13.24 16.16
C ASP A 441 2.78 -13.63 16.46
N GLU A 442 1.94 -12.59 16.50
CA GLU A 442 0.48 -12.68 16.57
C GLU A 442 -0.16 -12.16 15.26
N MET A 443 -1.34 -12.67 14.95
CA MET A 443 -2.15 -12.42 13.76
C MET A 443 -3.62 -12.52 14.15
N ASN A 444 -4.45 -11.83 13.40
CA ASN A 444 -5.86 -11.63 13.70
C ASN A 444 -6.73 -12.53 12.84
N LEU A 445 -7.81 -13.05 13.43
CA LEU A 445 -8.81 -13.83 12.73
C LEU A 445 -10.18 -13.14 12.83
N HIS A 446 -10.84 -12.98 11.69
CA HIS A 446 -12.16 -12.40 11.59
C HIS A 446 -13.12 -13.38 10.91
N VAL A 447 -14.34 -13.52 11.45
CA VAL A 447 -15.36 -14.44 10.91
C VAL A 447 -16.46 -13.62 10.23
N PRO A 448 -16.59 -13.68 8.89
CA PRO A 448 -17.70 -13.03 8.17
C PRO A 448 -19.05 -13.54 8.70
N GLN A 449 -19.94 -12.60 9.06
CA GLN A 449 -21.23 -12.93 9.68
C GLN A 449 -22.38 -13.07 8.67
N THR A 450 -22.22 -12.59 7.43
CA THR A 450 -23.24 -12.65 6.38
C THR A 450 -22.80 -13.56 5.23
N GLU A 451 -23.78 -14.16 4.53
CA GLU A 451 -23.53 -15.04 3.38
C GLU A 451 -22.88 -14.29 2.20
N GLU A 452 -23.28 -13.03 1.98
CA GLU A 452 -22.69 -12.16 0.95
C GLU A 452 -21.19 -11.94 1.21
N ALA A 453 -20.84 -11.48 2.42
CA ALA A 453 -19.44 -11.25 2.80
C ALA A 453 -18.62 -12.56 2.79
N ARG A 454 -19.23 -13.69 3.15
CA ARG A 454 -18.58 -15.00 3.10
C ARG A 454 -18.23 -15.42 1.67
N THR A 455 -19.15 -15.15 0.74
CA THR A 455 -18.97 -15.46 -0.69
C THR A 455 -17.91 -14.56 -1.31
N GLU A 456 -17.93 -13.26 -1.02
CA GLU A 456 -16.88 -12.32 -1.46
C GLU A 456 -15.50 -12.71 -0.91
N ALA A 457 -15.42 -13.04 0.38
CA ALA A 457 -14.18 -13.48 1.01
C ALA A 457 -13.61 -14.74 0.34
N LEU A 458 -14.44 -15.75 0.06
CA LEU A 458 -13.98 -16.98 -0.58
C LEU A 458 -13.54 -16.75 -2.04
N MET A 459 -14.34 -16.03 -2.82
CA MET A 459 -14.10 -15.87 -4.26
C MET A 459 -13.01 -14.85 -4.58
N LEU A 460 -12.93 -13.73 -3.85
CA LEU A 460 -11.98 -12.66 -4.14
C LEU A 460 -10.74 -12.73 -3.26
N MET A 461 -10.90 -13.05 -1.97
CA MET A 461 -9.80 -13.04 -0.99
C MET A 461 -9.20 -14.42 -0.70
N GLY A 462 -9.72 -15.48 -1.32
CA GLY A 462 -9.22 -16.84 -1.14
C GLY A 462 -7.74 -16.96 -1.50
N VAL A 463 -6.98 -17.74 -0.72
CA VAL A 463 -5.54 -17.99 -0.98
C VAL A 463 -5.29 -18.55 -2.37
N GLN A 464 -6.16 -19.47 -2.83
CA GLN A 464 -6.06 -20.08 -4.16
C GLN A 464 -6.16 -19.03 -5.28
N ASN A 465 -6.96 -17.98 -5.10
CA ASN A 465 -7.13 -16.94 -6.11
C ASN A 465 -6.05 -15.85 -6.00
N ASN A 466 -5.33 -15.79 -4.88
CA ASN A 466 -4.27 -14.81 -4.60
C ASN A 466 -2.88 -15.46 -4.46
N LEU A 467 -2.55 -16.42 -5.32
CA LEU A 467 -1.19 -16.99 -5.38
C LEU A 467 -0.16 -16.00 -5.97
N CYS A 468 -0.61 -15.16 -6.91
CA CYS A 468 0.20 -14.16 -7.59
C CYS A 468 0.06 -12.77 -6.96
N THR A 469 1.15 -12.02 -6.92
CA THR A 469 1.11 -10.61 -6.51
C THR A 469 0.51 -9.73 -7.61
N PRO A 470 -0.35 -8.76 -7.29
CA PRO A 470 -0.92 -7.86 -8.29
C PRO A 470 0.09 -6.85 -8.86
N LYS A 471 1.27 -6.73 -8.25
CA LYS A 471 2.32 -5.79 -8.68
C LYS A 471 2.92 -6.15 -10.05
N ASN A 472 3.23 -7.43 -10.26
CA ASN A 472 3.95 -7.90 -11.45
C ASN A 472 3.47 -9.28 -11.93
N GLY A 473 2.52 -9.93 -11.25
CA GLY A 473 2.04 -11.27 -11.61
C GLY A 473 3.00 -12.40 -11.25
N GLU A 474 4.02 -12.15 -10.41
CA GLU A 474 4.86 -13.21 -9.86
C GLU A 474 4.16 -13.98 -8.75
N ILE A 475 4.49 -15.26 -8.59
CA ILE A 475 3.98 -16.04 -7.46
C ILE A 475 4.66 -15.59 -6.17
N LEU A 476 3.84 -15.31 -5.16
CA LEU A 476 4.29 -15.01 -3.80
C LEU A 476 4.09 -16.20 -2.84
N VAL A 477 2.96 -16.90 -2.95
CA VAL A 477 2.69 -18.15 -2.23
C VAL A 477 3.43 -19.29 -2.92
N ALA A 478 4.57 -19.68 -2.38
CA ALA A 478 5.49 -20.63 -3.01
C ALA A 478 6.23 -21.45 -1.95
N SER A 479 6.98 -22.45 -2.39
CA SER A 479 7.79 -23.27 -1.50
C SER A 479 8.86 -22.43 -0.78
N THR A 480 8.97 -22.61 0.52
CA THR A 480 9.91 -21.90 1.39
C THR A 480 10.96 -22.86 1.96
N GLN A 481 12.14 -22.31 2.25
CA GLN A 481 13.23 -22.91 3.04
C GLN A 481 13.40 -24.44 2.87
N ASP A 482 12.94 -25.24 3.84
CA ASP A 482 13.10 -26.69 3.89
C ASP A 482 12.52 -27.42 2.66
N PHE A 483 11.40 -26.92 2.11
CA PHE A 483 10.78 -27.51 0.92
C PHE A 483 11.71 -27.39 -0.30
N LEU A 484 12.44 -26.29 -0.42
CA LEU A 484 13.42 -26.08 -1.49
C LEU A 484 14.64 -26.98 -1.28
N THR A 485 15.14 -27.10 -0.06
CA THR A 485 16.28 -27.99 0.27
C THR A 485 15.93 -29.45 -0.02
N SER A 486 14.75 -29.91 0.43
CA SER A 486 14.25 -31.26 0.15
C SER A 486 14.14 -31.55 -1.35
N SER A 487 13.52 -30.65 -2.10
CA SER A 487 13.38 -30.77 -3.55
C SER A 487 14.74 -30.89 -4.25
N PHE A 488 15.68 -30.05 -3.85
CA PHE A 488 17.02 -30.00 -4.44
C PHE A 488 17.82 -31.27 -4.14
N LEU A 489 17.76 -31.77 -2.91
CA LEU A 489 18.41 -33.03 -2.53
C LEU A 489 17.82 -34.21 -3.30
N VAL A 490 16.49 -34.32 -3.37
CA VAL A 490 15.81 -35.45 -4.03
C VAL A 490 16.11 -35.49 -5.54
N THR A 491 16.12 -34.34 -6.21
CA THR A 491 16.28 -34.25 -7.67
C THR A 491 17.72 -34.38 -8.16
N ARG A 492 18.68 -34.55 -7.25
CA ARG A 492 20.08 -34.83 -7.55
C ARG A 492 20.24 -36.10 -8.39
N LYS A 493 21.20 -36.10 -9.33
CA LYS A 493 21.49 -37.24 -10.23
C LYS A 493 21.92 -38.52 -9.49
N ASP A 494 22.55 -38.37 -8.33
CA ASP A 494 23.16 -39.49 -7.60
C ASP A 494 22.14 -40.30 -6.75
N ASN A 495 20.89 -39.82 -6.66
CA ASN A 495 19.87 -40.45 -5.82
C ASN A 495 19.03 -41.47 -6.58
N PHE A 496 19.17 -42.73 -6.17
CA PHE A 496 18.43 -43.88 -6.67
C PHE A 496 17.63 -44.54 -5.55
N TYR A 497 16.41 -44.95 -5.86
CA TYR A 497 15.50 -45.61 -4.92
C TYR A 497 15.09 -46.98 -5.48
N ASP A 498 15.11 -47.99 -4.61
CA ASP A 498 14.47 -49.28 -4.88
C ASP A 498 12.95 -49.14 -4.81
N ARG A 499 12.23 -50.19 -5.23
CA ARG A 499 10.77 -50.18 -5.27
C ARG A 499 10.14 -49.91 -3.91
N SER A 500 10.67 -50.47 -2.82
CA SER A 500 10.17 -50.26 -1.45
C SER A 500 10.30 -48.81 -1.02
N SER A 501 11.49 -48.23 -1.16
CA SER A 501 11.71 -46.84 -0.78
C SER A 501 10.91 -45.90 -1.66
N PHE A 502 10.85 -46.14 -2.98
CA PHE A 502 10.10 -45.30 -3.90
C PHE A 502 8.60 -45.27 -3.58
N THR A 503 7.99 -46.42 -3.34
CA THR A 503 6.57 -46.52 -2.97
C THR A 503 6.26 -45.88 -1.62
N LEU A 504 7.17 -46.02 -0.64
CA LEU A 504 7.06 -45.31 0.64
C LEU A 504 7.08 -43.79 0.44
N LEU A 505 8.00 -43.27 -0.39
CA LEU A 505 8.08 -41.85 -0.70
C LEU A 505 6.83 -41.35 -1.44
N CYS A 506 6.29 -42.15 -2.36
CA CYS A 506 5.01 -41.86 -3.02
C CYS A 506 3.85 -41.76 -2.03
N SER A 507 3.81 -42.61 -0.99
CA SER A 507 2.75 -42.57 0.03
C SER A 507 2.71 -41.25 0.80
N TYR A 508 3.85 -40.56 0.93
CA TYR A 508 3.94 -39.28 1.63
C TYR A 508 3.24 -38.13 0.89
N LEU A 509 3.06 -38.23 -0.43
CA LEU A 509 2.44 -37.18 -1.25
C LEU A 509 0.96 -36.97 -0.89
N GLY A 510 0.20 -38.06 -0.82
CA GLY A 510 -1.25 -38.06 -0.64
C GLY A 510 -1.74 -38.66 0.69
N ASP A 511 -0.86 -38.82 1.68
CA ASP A 511 -1.15 -39.54 2.94
C ASP A 511 -1.76 -40.95 2.69
N ALA A 512 -1.27 -41.63 1.65
CA ALA A 512 -1.77 -42.91 1.13
C ALA A 512 -3.24 -42.94 0.64
N MET A 513 -3.88 -41.78 0.44
CA MET A 513 -5.26 -41.68 -0.07
C MET A 513 -5.34 -41.55 -1.61
N GLU A 514 -4.27 -41.09 -2.26
CA GLU A 514 -4.22 -40.93 -3.72
C GLU A 514 -3.77 -42.23 -4.41
N ASN A 515 -4.45 -42.58 -5.51
CA ASN A 515 -3.99 -43.65 -6.39
C ASN A 515 -2.83 -43.16 -7.27
N ILE A 516 -1.73 -43.94 -7.31
CA ILE A 516 -0.47 -43.56 -7.96
C ILE A 516 -0.09 -44.61 -9.00
N ASP A 517 0.12 -44.16 -10.24
CA ASP A 517 0.65 -44.99 -11.33
C ASP A 517 2.18 -44.97 -11.25
N LEU A 518 2.78 -46.13 -10.93
CA LEU A 518 4.23 -46.25 -10.83
C LEU A 518 4.88 -46.16 -12.22
N PRO A 519 5.85 -45.24 -12.44
CA PRO A 519 6.57 -45.15 -13.70
C PRO A 519 7.50 -46.34 -13.89
N THR A 520 7.90 -46.60 -15.14
CA THR A 520 8.94 -47.59 -15.43
C THR A 520 10.26 -47.20 -14.77
N PRO A 521 11.00 -48.13 -14.14
CA PRO A 521 12.27 -47.82 -13.49
C PRO A 521 13.28 -47.27 -14.50
N ALA A 522 14.11 -46.31 -14.06
CA ALA A 522 15.13 -45.70 -14.91
C ALA A 522 16.27 -46.68 -15.25
N LEU A 523 16.61 -47.56 -14.31
CA LEU A 523 17.54 -48.67 -14.51
C LEU A 523 16.77 -49.97 -14.35
N ILE A 524 16.80 -50.84 -15.36
CA ILE A 524 16.11 -52.14 -15.34
C ILE A 524 17.08 -53.28 -14.95
N LYS A 525 18.33 -53.21 -15.42
CA LYS A 525 19.42 -54.15 -15.08
C LYS A 525 20.65 -53.35 -14.64
N PRO A 526 21.39 -53.78 -13.60
CA PRO A 526 21.26 -55.05 -12.87
C PRO A 526 20.11 -55.09 -11.84
N ILE A 527 19.69 -53.94 -11.28
CA ILE A 527 18.63 -53.81 -10.28
C ILE A 527 17.62 -52.76 -10.76
N GLU A 528 16.34 -52.96 -10.46
CA GLU A 528 15.28 -51.98 -10.72
C GLU A 528 15.45 -50.76 -9.79
N LEU A 529 15.87 -49.64 -10.36
CA LEU A 529 16.07 -48.39 -9.62
C LEU A 529 15.32 -47.23 -10.28
N TRP A 530 14.68 -46.42 -9.44
CA TRP A 530 14.03 -45.17 -9.80
C TRP A 530 14.88 -43.99 -9.40
N THR A 531 14.86 -42.93 -10.20
CA THR A 531 15.54 -41.67 -9.86
C THR A 531 14.63 -40.76 -9.04
N GLY A 532 15.22 -39.86 -8.26
CA GLY A 532 14.42 -38.83 -7.58
C GLY A 532 13.72 -37.84 -8.52
N LYS A 533 14.17 -37.72 -9.78
CA LYS A 533 13.46 -36.94 -10.81
C LYS A 533 12.13 -37.59 -11.19
N GLN A 534 12.06 -38.91 -11.31
CA GLN A 534 10.81 -39.65 -11.56
C GLN A 534 9.81 -39.48 -10.41
N LEU A 535 10.29 -39.42 -9.16
CA LEU A 535 9.44 -39.13 -8.01
C LEU A 535 8.80 -37.74 -8.12
N PHE A 536 9.55 -36.75 -8.61
CA PHE A 536 9.03 -35.41 -8.90
C PHE A 536 8.01 -35.40 -10.05
N SER A 537 8.19 -36.23 -11.07
CA SER A 537 7.19 -36.42 -12.13
C SER A 537 5.85 -36.93 -11.57
N VAL A 538 5.91 -37.93 -10.66
CA VAL A 538 4.73 -38.45 -9.93
C VAL A 538 4.10 -37.37 -9.04
N LEU A 539 4.93 -36.54 -8.40
CA LEU A 539 4.46 -35.39 -7.60
C LEU A 539 3.69 -34.38 -8.46
N VAL A 540 4.03 -34.17 -9.73
CA VAL A 540 3.23 -33.30 -10.60
C VAL A 540 1.97 -34.03 -11.08
N ARG A 541 2.13 -35.25 -11.60
CA ARG A 541 1.07 -36.07 -12.17
C ARG A 541 1.09 -37.48 -11.54
N PRO A 542 0.23 -37.76 -10.55
CA PRO A 542 0.28 -39.01 -9.80
C PRO A 542 -0.37 -40.17 -10.55
N ASN A 543 -1.39 -39.88 -11.37
CA ASN A 543 -2.12 -40.88 -12.16
C ASN A 543 -2.47 -40.37 -13.56
N ALA A 544 -2.82 -41.28 -14.45
CA ALA A 544 -3.22 -41.00 -15.83
C ALA A 544 -4.48 -40.14 -15.90
N CYS A 545 -5.39 -40.26 -14.92
CA CYS A 545 -6.62 -39.47 -14.82
C CYS A 545 -6.36 -37.98 -14.59
N THR A 546 -5.24 -37.63 -13.96
CA THR A 546 -4.83 -36.25 -13.73
C THR A 546 -4.37 -35.65 -15.06
N LYS A 547 -5.18 -34.76 -15.64
CA LYS A 547 -4.96 -34.10 -16.93
C LYS A 547 -4.04 -32.87 -16.81
N VAL A 548 -2.91 -33.01 -16.12
CA VAL A 548 -1.89 -31.97 -15.99
C VAL A 548 -0.67 -32.40 -16.82
N PHE A 549 -0.42 -31.71 -17.93
CA PHE A 549 0.73 -31.90 -18.84
C PHE A 549 1.61 -30.65 -18.83
N LEU A 550 2.52 -30.59 -17.87
CA LEU A 550 3.36 -29.45 -17.64
C LEU A 550 4.56 -29.45 -18.61
N ASN A 551 4.80 -28.32 -19.26
CA ASN A 551 5.96 -28.09 -20.11
C ASN A 551 6.65 -26.79 -19.68
N LEU A 552 7.92 -26.86 -19.28
CA LEU A 552 8.68 -25.69 -18.85
C LEU A 552 10.19 -25.86 -19.04
N THR A 553 10.86 -24.74 -19.26
CA THR A 553 12.33 -24.62 -19.28
C THR A 553 12.73 -23.51 -18.32
N VAL A 554 13.56 -23.82 -17.34
CA VAL A 554 14.04 -22.84 -16.34
C VAL A 554 15.53 -23.02 -16.08
N LYS A 555 16.25 -21.90 -16.07
CA LYS A 555 17.65 -21.84 -15.64
C LYS A 555 17.70 -21.63 -14.12
N GLU A 556 18.29 -22.57 -13.39
CA GLU A 556 18.50 -22.47 -11.95
C GLU A 556 19.76 -21.69 -11.60
N LYS A 557 19.90 -21.30 -10.32
CA LYS A 557 21.06 -20.51 -9.85
C LYS A 557 22.42 -21.18 -10.08
N ILE A 558 22.45 -22.51 -10.09
CA ILE A 558 23.68 -23.30 -10.28
C ILE A 558 24.09 -23.42 -11.76
N TYR A 559 23.26 -22.93 -12.68
CA TYR A 559 23.52 -22.97 -14.12
C TYR A 559 24.82 -22.23 -14.45
N LYS A 560 25.72 -22.92 -15.14
CA LYS A 560 26.99 -22.37 -15.63
C LYS A 560 27.05 -22.48 -17.15
N THR A 561 27.41 -21.39 -17.80
CA THR A 561 27.77 -21.36 -19.21
C THR A 561 29.25 -21.75 -19.38
N PRO A 562 29.60 -22.73 -20.23
CA PRO A 562 30.98 -23.08 -20.55
C PRO A 562 31.72 -21.85 -21.10
N LYS A 563 32.96 -21.66 -20.65
CA LYS A 563 33.79 -20.56 -21.15
C LYS A 563 34.20 -20.85 -22.60
N GLY A 564 33.79 -20.00 -23.55
CA GLY A 564 34.23 -20.05 -24.95
C GLY A 564 33.22 -20.59 -25.97
N SER A 565 32.02 -21.03 -25.57
CA SER A 565 30.95 -21.42 -26.50
C SER A 565 29.95 -20.28 -26.71
N THR A 566 29.65 -19.93 -27.96
CA THR A 566 28.53 -19.04 -28.31
C THR A 566 27.18 -19.73 -28.18
N LEU A 567 27.15 -21.06 -28.21
CA LEU A 567 25.96 -21.86 -27.94
C LEU A 567 25.78 -22.07 -26.43
N GLU A 568 24.59 -21.74 -25.93
CA GLU A 568 24.17 -22.04 -24.57
C GLU A 568 23.93 -23.56 -24.45
N PRO A 569 24.62 -24.29 -23.56
CA PRO A 569 24.28 -25.69 -23.32
C PRO A 569 22.99 -25.74 -22.53
N GLU A 570 21.87 -25.98 -23.20
CA GLU A 570 20.54 -26.14 -22.62
C GLU A 570 20.54 -27.27 -21.55
N ALA A 571 20.15 -28.48 -21.93
CA ALA A 571 20.08 -29.61 -20.99
C ALA A 571 21.46 -30.17 -20.56
N MET A 572 22.53 -29.84 -21.28
CA MET A 572 23.88 -30.42 -21.08
C MET A 572 24.78 -29.59 -20.14
N CYS A 573 24.18 -28.87 -19.18
CA CYS A 573 24.93 -28.11 -18.18
C CYS A 573 25.72 -29.06 -17.24
N PRO A 574 27.02 -28.80 -16.96
CA PRO A 574 27.84 -29.65 -16.08
C PRO A 574 27.28 -29.82 -14.67
N ASN A 575 26.63 -28.78 -14.14
CA ASN A 575 26.06 -28.76 -12.79
C ASN A 575 24.61 -29.27 -12.72
N ASP A 576 24.02 -29.74 -13.83
CA ASP A 576 22.60 -30.07 -13.91
C ASP A 576 21.69 -28.88 -13.52
N GLY A 577 22.03 -27.67 -13.99
CA GLY A 577 21.34 -26.43 -13.64
C GLY A 577 20.21 -26.01 -14.58
N PHE A 578 19.88 -26.81 -15.60
CA PHE A 578 18.82 -26.51 -16.55
C PHE A 578 17.64 -27.46 -16.34
N VAL A 579 16.56 -26.92 -15.79
CA VAL A 579 15.34 -27.67 -15.47
C VAL A 579 14.47 -27.76 -16.72
N TYR A 580 14.19 -28.98 -17.15
CA TYR A 580 13.39 -29.25 -18.33
C TYR A 580 12.26 -30.24 -18.02
N PHE A 581 11.01 -29.74 -18.04
CA PHE A 581 9.83 -30.58 -17.98
C PHE A 581 9.20 -30.73 -19.35
N ARG A 582 8.86 -31.98 -19.69
CA ARG A 582 8.08 -32.31 -20.88
C ARG A 582 6.93 -33.23 -20.48
N ASN A 583 5.70 -32.85 -20.76
CA ASN A 583 4.49 -33.61 -20.42
C ASN A 583 4.43 -34.08 -18.95
N SER A 584 4.79 -33.21 -18.01
CA SER A 584 4.90 -33.46 -16.57
C SER A 584 6.02 -34.40 -16.13
N GLU A 585 6.94 -34.75 -17.02
CA GLU A 585 8.14 -35.53 -16.68
C GLU A 585 9.36 -34.62 -16.56
N LEU A 586 10.09 -34.74 -15.44
CA LEU A 586 11.34 -34.02 -15.20
C LEU A 586 12.52 -34.75 -15.87
N LEU A 587 13.02 -34.22 -16.98
CA LEU A 587 14.09 -34.85 -17.77
C LEU A 587 15.49 -34.47 -17.28
N SER A 588 15.72 -33.18 -17.03
CA SER A 588 17.01 -32.65 -16.57
C SER A 588 16.82 -31.57 -15.52
N GLY A 589 17.86 -31.30 -14.73
CA GLY A 589 17.89 -30.21 -13.77
C GLY A 589 17.64 -30.62 -12.32
N GLN A 590 18.31 -29.93 -11.39
CA GLN A 590 18.00 -29.96 -9.96
C GLN A 590 17.00 -28.85 -9.64
N VAL A 591 15.91 -29.20 -8.96
CA VAL A 591 14.78 -28.29 -8.76
C VAL A 591 15.03 -27.44 -7.50
N GLY A 592 15.21 -26.14 -7.69
CA GLY A 592 15.50 -25.18 -6.63
C GLY A 592 14.55 -23.97 -6.62
N LYS A 593 15.06 -22.83 -6.12
CA LYS A 593 14.27 -21.61 -5.96
C LYS A 593 13.76 -21.03 -7.28
N ALA A 594 14.49 -21.12 -8.40
CA ALA A 594 14.00 -20.52 -9.64
C ALA A 594 12.77 -21.25 -10.18
N THR A 595 12.66 -22.55 -9.91
CA THR A 595 11.56 -23.40 -10.36
C THR A 595 10.38 -23.40 -9.38
N LEU A 596 10.61 -23.57 -8.08
CA LEU A 596 9.56 -23.73 -7.06
C LEU A 596 9.36 -22.51 -6.14
N GLY A 597 10.31 -21.58 -6.16
CA GLY A 597 10.32 -20.45 -5.25
C GLY A 597 9.50 -19.25 -5.74
N ASN A 598 9.52 -18.21 -4.92
CA ASN A 598 8.87 -16.94 -5.21
C ASN A 598 9.70 -16.06 -6.16
N GLY A 599 9.00 -15.20 -6.90
CA GLY A 599 9.62 -14.12 -7.68
C GLY A 599 10.07 -14.49 -9.11
N ASN A 600 9.77 -15.70 -9.60
CA ASN A 600 10.02 -16.06 -11.00
C ASN A 600 8.71 -16.36 -11.73
N LYS A 601 8.54 -15.71 -12.89
CA LYS A 601 7.39 -15.90 -13.80
C LYS A 601 7.45 -17.16 -14.65
N ASP A 602 8.63 -17.77 -14.78
CA ASP A 602 8.77 -19.02 -15.55
C ASP A 602 8.71 -20.25 -14.64
N GLY A 603 8.49 -20.04 -13.33
CA GLY A 603 8.46 -21.12 -12.35
C GLY A 603 7.34 -22.14 -12.59
N MET A 604 7.51 -23.32 -11.99
CA MET A 604 6.60 -24.45 -12.10
C MET A 604 5.17 -24.08 -11.68
N PHE A 605 5.02 -23.49 -10.50
CA PHE A 605 3.71 -23.09 -9.99
C PHE A 605 3.04 -22.02 -10.86
N SER A 606 3.83 -21.09 -11.44
CA SER A 606 3.29 -20.02 -12.27
C SER A 606 2.73 -20.57 -13.58
N THR A 607 3.44 -21.53 -14.16
CA THR A 607 2.97 -22.27 -15.34
C THR A 607 1.71 -23.06 -15.02
N LEU A 608 1.64 -23.75 -13.87
CA LEU A 608 0.44 -24.50 -13.46
C LEU A 608 -0.80 -23.61 -13.28
N VAL A 609 -0.65 -22.45 -12.63
CA VAL A 609 -1.74 -21.48 -12.44
C VAL A 609 -2.26 -20.98 -13.80
N ARG A 610 -1.35 -20.66 -14.73
CA ARG A 610 -1.69 -20.14 -16.06
C ARG A 610 -2.36 -21.18 -16.96
N ASP A 611 -1.93 -22.43 -16.86
CA ASP A 611 -2.28 -23.45 -17.85
C ASP A 611 -3.48 -24.31 -17.48
N TYR A 612 -3.69 -24.56 -16.19
CA TYR A 612 -4.68 -25.52 -15.72
C TYR A 612 -5.68 -24.89 -14.75
N ASN A 613 -5.18 -24.27 -13.67
CA ASN A 613 -5.91 -23.43 -12.71
C ASN A 613 -5.08 -23.30 -11.41
N SER A 614 -5.51 -22.40 -10.52
CA SER A 614 -4.95 -22.28 -9.18
C SER A 614 -5.07 -23.54 -8.32
N HIS A 615 -6.11 -24.35 -8.55
CA HIS A 615 -6.33 -25.59 -7.79
C HIS A 615 -5.23 -26.64 -8.06
N ALA A 616 -4.82 -26.80 -9.31
CA ALA A 616 -3.74 -27.70 -9.71
C ALA A 616 -2.41 -27.29 -9.06
N ALA A 617 -2.11 -25.98 -9.06
CA ALA A 617 -0.94 -25.44 -8.39
C ALA A 617 -1.00 -25.67 -6.87
N ALA A 618 -2.13 -25.38 -6.22
CA ALA A 618 -2.36 -25.60 -4.79
C ALA A 618 -2.19 -27.07 -4.38
N SER A 619 -2.78 -27.99 -5.15
CA SER A 619 -2.64 -29.44 -4.93
C SER A 619 -1.17 -29.89 -5.04
N CYS A 620 -0.45 -29.40 -6.05
CA CYS A 620 0.97 -29.69 -6.22
C CYS A 620 1.82 -29.15 -5.05
N MET A 621 1.56 -27.93 -4.57
CA MET A 621 2.22 -27.36 -3.40
C MET A 621 1.97 -28.18 -2.13
N ASN A 622 0.73 -28.64 -1.92
CA ASN A 622 0.38 -29.44 -0.76
C ASN A 622 1.07 -30.81 -0.76
N ARG A 623 1.11 -31.47 -1.93
CA ARG A 623 1.83 -32.76 -2.09
C ARG A 623 3.32 -32.59 -1.79
N LEU A 624 3.93 -31.50 -2.28
CA LEU A 624 5.32 -31.17 -1.99
C LEU A 624 5.55 -30.89 -0.50
N ALA A 625 4.71 -30.08 0.15
CA ALA A 625 4.86 -29.75 1.57
C ALA A 625 4.79 -31.01 2.46
N LYS A 626 3.83 -31.90 2.21
CA LYS A 626 3.68 -33.18 2.92
C LYS A 626 4.88 -34.10 2.70
N PHE A 627 5.35 -34.21 1.46
CA PHE A 627 6.50 -35.01 1.10
C PHE A 627 7.77 -34.49 1.78
N SER A 628 8.08 -33.20 1.61
CA SER A 628 9.30 -32.59 2.13
C SER A 628 9.40 -32.68 3.65
N ALA A 629 8.30 -32.45 4.37
CA ALA A 629 8.27 -32.53 5.83
C ALA A 629 8.69 -33.91 6.36
N ARG A 630 8.26 -35.00 5.69
CA ARG A 630 8.60 -36.38 6.08
C ARG A 630 9.95 -36.82 5.55
N PHE A 631 10.26 -36.46 4.30
CA PHE A 631 11.51 -36.82 3.65
C PHE A 631 12.71 -36.25 4.40
N ILE A 632 12.71 -34.95 4.72
CA ILE A 632 13.88 -34.31 5.36
C ILE A 632 14.13 -34.84 6.77
N GLY A 633 13.05 -35.17 7.50
CA GLY A 633 13.15 -35.78 8.84
C GLY A 633 13.77 -37.17 8.83
N ASN A 634 13.51 -37.96 7.78
CA ASN A 634 14.09 -39.29 7.63
C ASN A 634 15.49 -39.27 6.98
N HIS A 635 15.73 -38.35 6.04
CA HIS A 635 17.00 -38.22 5.34
C HIS A 635 18.09 -37.67 6.28
N GLY A 636 17.72 -36.74 7.16
CA GLY A 636 18.67 -36.00 7.98
C GLY A 636 19.39 -34.92 7.19
N PHE A 637 19.25 -33.67 7.61
CA PHE A 637 20.01 -32.54 7.07
C PHE A 637 20.39 -31.63 8.23
N SER A 638 21.70 -31.47 8.45
CA SER A 638 22.24 -30.73 9.60
C SER A 638 23.40 -29.86 9.17
N ILE A 639 23.59 -28.75 9.88
CA ILE A 639 24.76 -27.87 9.77
C ILE A 639 25.63 -28.08 11.00
N GLY A 640 26.92 -28.31 10.79
CA GLY A 640 27.92 -28.45 11.84
C GLY A 640 28.88 -27.25 11.92
N VAL A 641 29.78 -27.29 12.91
CA VAL A 641 30.91 -26.34 12.98
C VAL A 641 31.94 -26.66 11.88
N ASP A 642 32.09 -27.94 11.52
CA ASP A 642 33.02 -28.41 10.49
C ASP A 642 32.67 -27.83 9.10
N ASP A 643 31.39 -27.57 8.83
CA ASP A 643 30.89 -26.98 7.57
C ASP A 643 31.38 -25.54 7.34
N VAL A 644 31.77 -24.86 8.43
CA VAL A 644 32.19 -23.45 8.43
C VAL A 644 33.67 -23.29 8.79
N GLN A 645 34.36 -24.40 9.08
CA GLN A 645 35.78 -24.40 9.36
C GLN A 645 36.58 -24.18 8.06
N PRO A 646 37.43 -23.14 7.98
CA PRO A 646 38.26 -22.91 6.81
C PRO A 646 39.39 -23.94 6.74
N GLY A 647 39.55 -24.58 5.58
CA GLY A 647 40.70 -25.45 5.32
C GLY A 647 42.03 -24.68 5.30
N GLU A 648 43.14 -25.39 5.49
CA GLU A 648 44.48 -24.77 5.56
C GLU A 648 44.85 -24.00 4.29
N HIS A 649 44.53 -24.57 3.12
CA HIS A 649 44.75 -23.93 1.83
C HIS A 649 44.01 -22.58 1.72
N LEU A 650 42.74 -22.53 2.17
CA LEU A 650 41.95 -21.31 2.19
C LEU A 650 42.55 -20.27 3.14
N ASN A 651 43.05 -20.67 4.31
CA ASN A 651 43.69 -19.75 5.26
C ASN A 651 44.98 -19.13 4.70
N GLN A 652 45.79 -19.91 3.99
CA GLN A 652 47.01 -19.43 3.34
C GLN A 652 46.69 -18.43 2.22
N GLU A 653 45.78 -18.78 1.30
CA GLU A 653 45.37 -17.89 0.22
C GLU A 653 44.70 -16.61 0.74
N LYS A 654 43.81 -16.75 1.73
CA LYS A 654 43.16 -15.62 2.41
C LYS A 654 44.22 -14.64 2.94
N LYS A 655 45.21 -15.15 3.69
CA LYS A 655 46.25 -14.32 4.29
C LYS A 655 47.06 -13.59 3.22
N MET A 656 47.48 -14.29 2.18
CA MET A 656 48.21 -13.71 1.05
C MET A 656 47.42 -12.58 0.36
N LYS A 657 46.12 -12.76 0.14
CA LYS A 657 45.26 -11.76 -0.52
C LYS A 657 44.99 -10.54 0.36
N ILE A 658 44.74 -10.74 1.66
CA ILE A 658 44.54 -9.64 2.61
C ILE A 658 45.83 -8.83 2.76
N ASP A 659 46.98 -9.48 2.94
CA ASP A 659 48.27 -8.81 3.06
C ASP A 659 48.64 -8.04 1.78
N GLY A 660 48.32 -8.60 0.61
CA GLY A 660 48.45 -7.90 -0.68
C GLY A 660 47.62 -6.62 -0.74
N GLY A 661 46.31 -6.72 -0.49
CA GLY A 661 45.42 -5.54 -0.53
C GLY A 661 45.71 -4.51 0.57
N TYR A 662 46.26 -4.94 1.72
CA TYR A 662 46.77 -4.02 2.73
C TYR A 662 47.98 -3.23 2.21
N LYS A 663 48.94 -3.86 1.51
CA LYS A 663 50.07 -3.15 0.89
C LYS A 663 49.57 -2.08 -0.08
N ASP A 664 48.64 -2.42 -0.97
CA ASP A 664 48.05 -1.48 -1.92
C ASP A 664 47.40 -0.27 -1.22
N CYS A 665 46.68 -0.53 -0.12
CA CYS A 665 46.10 0.55 0.70
C CYS A 665 47.17 1.42 1.35
N HIS A 666 48.25 0.85 1.86
CA HIS A 666 49.35 1.62 2.46
C HIS A 666 50.07 2.48 1.41
N ASP A 667 50.24 1.98 0.18
CA ASP A 667 50.84 2.74 -0.93
C ASP A 667 49.96 3.93 -1.35
N LEU A 668 48.64 3.74 -1.38
CA LEU A 668 47.68 4.83 -1.62
C LEU A 668 47.73 5.88 -0.49
N ILE A 669 47.81 5.45 0.77
CA ILE A 669 47.93 6.35 1.93
C ILE A 669 49.26 7.11 1.88
N ALA A 670 50.36 6.43 1.56
CA ALA A 670 51.68 7.06 1.41
C ALA A 670 51.69 8.10 0.28
N SER A 671 51.07 7.79 -0.85
CA SER A 671 50.91 8.71 -1.98
C SER A 671 50.08 9.94 -1.62
N TYR A 672 49.02 9.75 -0.82
CA TYR A 672 48.22 10.84 -0.28
C TYR A 672 49.02 11.73 0.69
N SER A 673 49.78 11.14 1.60
CA SER A 673 50.63 11.90 2.54
C SER A 673 51.73 12.69 1.84
N LYS A 674 52.23 12.19 0.69
CA LYS A 674 53.19 12.89 -0.18
C LYS A 674 52.54 13.92 -1.12
N GLY A 675 51.21 14.02 -1.16
CA GLY A 675 50.47 14.88 -2.09
C GLY A 675 50.52 14.43 -3.56
N ALA A 676 51.02 13.23 -3.84
CA ALA A 676 51.21 12.69 -5.20
C ALA A 676 49.99 11.91 -5.73
N LEU A 677 48.88 11.87 -4.97
CA LEU A 677 47.68 11.12 -5.35
C LEU A 677 46.96 11.78 -6.53
N ARG A 678 46.75 11.01 -7.61
CA ARG A 678 45.94 11.45 -8.75
C ARG A 678 44.47 11.57 -8.33
N LEU A 679 43.93 12.77 -8.47
CA LEU A 679 42.54 13.08 -8.10
C LEU A 679 41.56 12.48 -9.12
N GLN A 680 40.49 11.87 -8.61
CA GLN A 680 39.37 11.51 -9.47
C GLN A 680 38.54 12.77 -9.80
N PRO A 681 37.94 12.83 -11.01
CA PRO A 681 37.16 13.99 -11.41
C PRO A 681 36.03 14.29 -10.41
N GLY A 682 35.94 15.55 -9.96
CA GLY A 682 34.90 16.00 -9.03
C GLY A 682 35.11 15.62 -7.56
N CYS A 683 36.23 14.97 -7.21
CA CYS A 683 36.53 14.55 -5.84
C CYS A 683 37.74 15.28 -5.26
N ASN A 684 37.69 15.58 -3.96
CA ASN A 684 38.83 16.10 -3.20
C ASN A 684 39.90 15.00 -3.05
N ALA A 685 41.13 15.36 -2.69
CA ALA A 685 42.19 14.38 -2.40
C ALA A 685 41.79 13.32 -1.36
N ALA A 686 41.13 13.76 -0.28
CA ALA A 686 40.67 12.86 0.77
C ALA A 686 39.51 11.94 0.31
N GLN A 687 38.60 12.47 -0.50
CA GLN A 687 37.48 11.68 -1.04
C GLN A 687 37.96 10.64 -2.07
N THR A 688 38.89 11.05 -2.93
CA THR A 688 39.55 10.15 -3.90
C THR A 688 40.24 9.00 -3.18
N LEU A 689 40.96 9.29 -2.09
CA LEU A 689 41.59 8.27 -1.26
C LEU A 689 40.57 7.29 -0.68
N GLU A 690 39.49 7.79 -0.07
CA GLU A 690 38.47 6.95 0.54
C GLU A 690 37.76 6.06 -0.49
N GLN A 691 37.44 6.58 -1.69
CA GLN A 691 36.84 5.78 -2.76
C GLN A 691 37.80 4.70 -3.26
N SER A 692 39.08 5.05 -3.45
CA SER A 692 40.10 4.11 -3.94
C SER A 692 40.35 2.97 -2.94
N ILE A 693 40.48 3.31 -1.64
CA ILE A 693 40.63 2.29 -0.58
C ILE A 693 39.37 1.42 -0.50
N THR A 694 38.18 2.02 -0.47
CA THR A 694 36.92 1.26 -0.36
C THR A 694 36.76 0.28 -1.52
N ARG A 695 37.17 0.66 -2.73
CA ARG A 695 37.19 -0.22 -3.89
C ARG A 695 38.10 -1.44 -3.68
N VAL A 696 39.36 -1.21 -3.29
CA VAL A 696 40.33 -2.30 -3.03
C VAL A 696 39.81 -3.24 -1.94
N LEU A 697 39.26 -2.72 -0.84
CA LEU A 697 38.74 -3.54 0.26
C LEU A 697 37.51 -4.38 -0.14
N ASN A 698 36.66 -3.88 -1.05
CA ASN A 698 35.55 -4.65 -1.59
C ASN A 698 36.04 -5.77 -2.53
N GLU A 699 37.04 -5.49 -3.37
CA GLU A 699 37.67 -6.48 -4.26
C GLU A 699 38.29 -7.64 -3.44
N ILE A 700 38.97 -7.35 -2.32
CA ILE A 700 39.51 -8.39 -1.40
C ILE A 700 38.43 -9.36 -0.95
N ARG A 701 37.26 -8.84 -0.54
CA ARG A 701 36.15 -9.67 -0.05
C ARG A 701 35.58 -10.55 -1.15
N GLU A 702 35.42 -10.02 -2.36
CA GLU A 702 34.90 -10.78 -3.50
C GLU A 702 35.84 -11.92 -3.89
N GLU A 703 37.14 -11.66 -3.96
CA GLU A 703 38.14 -12.68 -4.28
C GLU A 703 38.23 -13.74 -3.18
N ALA A 704 38.30 -13.34 -1.90
CA ALA A 704 38.28 -14.28 -0.78
C ALA A 704 37.00 -15.15 -0.79
N GLY A 705 35.86 -14.56 -1.15
CA GLY A 705 34.60 -15.28 -1.31
C GLY A 705 34.61 -16.29 -2.46
N LYS A 706 35.19 -15.95 -3.62
CA LYS A 706 35.33 -16.88 -4.76
C LYS A 706 36.19 -18.08 -4.41
N VAL A 707 37.33 -17.85 -3.74
CA VAL A 707 38.22 -18.93 -3.28
C VAL A 707 37.49 -19.83 -2.29
N CYS A 708 36.78 -19.24 -1.32
CA CYS A 708 35.97 -19.99 -0.36
C CYS A 708 34.94 -20.90 -1.07
N MET A 709 34.15 -20.36 -2.01
CA MET A 709 33.11 -21.16 -2.67
C MET A 709 33.66 -22.27 -3.57
N ASN A 710 34.88 -22.13 -4.10
CA ASN A 710 35.52 -23.16 -4.91
C ASN A 710 36.18 -24.27 -4.08
N THR A 711 36.55 -23.98 -2.83
CA THR A 711 37.25 -24.92 -1.95
C THR A 711 36.30 -25.77 -1.10
N LEU A 712 35.09 -25.27 -0.83
CA LEU A 712 34.09 -26.01 -0.05
C LEU A 712 33.63 -27.28 -0.77
N HIS A 713 33.51 -28.37 0.00
CA HIS A 713 33.02 -29.64 -0.53
C HIS A 713 31.54 -29.53 -0.97
N TRP A 714 31.16 -30.25 -2.01
CA TRP A 714 29.81 -30.18 -2.58
C TRP A 714 28.69 -30.67 -1.64
N ARG A 715 29.02 -31.48 -0.62
CA ARG A 715 28.08 -31.92 0.44
C ARG A 715 27.86 -30.89 1.54
N ASN A 716 28.62 -29.80 1.55
CA ASN A 716 28.57 -28.83 2.61
C ASN A 716 27.16 -28.21 2.73
N SER A 717 26.56 -28.28 3.91
CA SER A 717 25.16 -27.89 4.12
C SER A 717 24.86 -26.43 3.78
N PRO A 718 25.64 -25.42 4.23
CA PRO A 718 25.46 -24.02 3.83
C PRO A 718 25.58 -23.80 2.32
N LEU A 719 26.49 -24.53 1.66
CA LEU A 719 26.66 -24.44 0.21
C LEU A 719 25.41 -24.93 -0.52
N ILE A 720 24.85 -26.07 -0.11
CA ILE A 720 23.60 -26.61 -0.65
C ILE A 720 22.44 -25.62 -0.43
N MET A 721 22.31 -25.05 0.77
CA MET A 721 21.26 -24.07 1.09
C MET A 721 21.35 -22.81 0.21
N SER A 722 22.57 -22.32 -0.02
CA SER A 722 22.84 -21.17 -0.91
C SER A 722 22.54 -21.49 -2.38
N GLN A 723 22.94 -22.67 -2.86
CA GLN A 723 22.74 -23.14 -4.23
C GLN A 723 21.27 -23.39 -4.56
N CYS A 724 20.54 -24.10 -3.70
CA CYS A 724 19.10 -24.30 -3.87
C CYS A 724 18.29 -23.01 -3.65
N GLY A 725 18.87 -22.06 -2.90
CA GLY A 725 18.26 -20.77 -2.60
C GLY A 725 17.25 -20.81 -1.45
N SER A 726 17.34 -21.78 -0.54
CA SER A 726 16.48 -21.89 0.64
C SER A 726 16.72 -20.75 1.62
N LYS A 727 17.94 -20.65 2.15
CA LYS A 727 18.39 -19.56 3.03
C LYS A 727 19.90 -19.35 2.90
N GLY A 728 20.34 -18.11 3.01
CA GLY A 728 21.74 -17.74 2.89
C GLY A 728 22.13 -17.32 1.47
N SER A 729 23.32 -16.74 1.37
CA SER A 729 23.93 -16.28 0.13
C SER A 729 25.41 -16.67 0.10
N PRO A 730 26.07 -16.65 -1.06
CA PRO A 730 27.53 -16.81 -1.14
C PRO A 730 28.29 -15.84 -0.23
N ILE A 731 27.74 -14.64 -0.02
CA ILE A 731 28.34 -13.62 0.85
C ILE A 731 28.29 -14.08 2.30
N ASN A 732 27.16 -14.62 2.77
CA ASN A 732 27.02 -15.07 4.16
C ASN A 732 28.02 -16.19 4.50
N ILE A 733 28.20 -17.14 3.57
CA ILE A 733 29.19 -18.22 3.72
C ILE A 733 30.61 -17.64 3.76
N SER A 734 30.92 -16.72 2.84
CA SER A 734 32.21 -16.03 2.83
C SER A 734 32.50 -15.29 4.15
N GLN A 735 31.50 -14.65 4.75
CA GLN A 735 31.67 -13.94 6.03
C GLN A 735 31.91 -14.88 7.21
N MET A 736 31.26 -16.04 7.20
CA MET A 736 31.43 -17.05 8.24
C MET A 736 32.78 -17.78 8.16
N VAL A 737 33.23 -18.09 6.94
CA VAL A 737 34.42 -18.91 6.69
C VAL A 737 35.67 -18.06 6.38
N ALA A 738 35.57 -17.16 5.40
CA ALA A 738 36.69 -16.40 4.85
C ALA A 738 36.94 -15.08 5.61
N CYS A 739 36.19 -14.01 5.37
CA CYS A 739 36.33 -12.73 6.07
C CYS A 739 35.02 -11.92 6.06
N VAL A 740 34.77 -11.16 7.13
CA VAL A 740 33.55 -10.33 7.22
C VAL A 740 33.61 -9.13 6.27
N GLY A 741 34.77 -8.49 6.15
CA GLY A 741 35.03 -7.38 5.23
C GLY A 741 34.83 -5.99 5.84
N GLN A 742 34.82 -4.95 4.99
CA GLN A 742 34.67 -3.56 5.41
C GLN A 742 33.29 -3.28 6.01
N GLN A 743 33.27 -2.73 7.22
CA GLN A 743 32.05 -2.23 7.86
C GLN A 743 31.82 -0.77 7.48
N SER A 744 30.71 -0.49 6.79
CA SER A 744 30.33 0.86 6.41
C SER A 744 29.30 1.45 7.36
N VAL A 745 29.47 2.73 7.71
CA VAL A 745 28.51 3.51 8.50
C VAL A 745 28.14 4.79 7.76
N GLY A 746 26.84 5.01 7.53
CA GLY A 746 26.34 6.14 6.74
C GLY A 746 26.84 6.17 5.29
N GLY A 747 27.11 4.99 4.71
CA GLY A 747 27.67 4.86 3.34
C GLY A 747 29.15 5.24 3.22
N ARG A 748 29.88 5.39 4.34
CA ARG A 748 31.32 5.67 4.37
C ARG A 748 32.02 4.68 5.32
N ARG A 749 33.35 4.66 5.33
CA ARG A 749 34.13 3.96 6.35
C ARG A 749 33.92 4.60 7.74
N ALA A 750 34.29 3.90 8.80
CA ALA A 750 34.06 4.35 10.18
C ALA A 750 34.51 5.81 10.40
N PRO A 751 33.60 6.72 10.82
CA PRO A 751 33.95 8.12 11.08
C PRO A 751 34.85 8.23 12.31
N ASN A 752 35.56 9.36 12.43
CA ASN A 752 36.36 9.65 13.62
C ASN A 752 35.44 9.97 14.81
N GLY A 753 35.41 9.08 15.81
CA GLY A 753 34.69 9.32 17.07
C GLY A 753 35.50 10.11 18.09
N PHE A 754 36.83 10.20 17.90
CA PHE A 754 37.76 10.98 18.71
C PHE A 754 38.51 11.98 17.83
N ILE A 755 39.30 12.85 18.46
CA ILE A 755 40.14 13.84 17.77
C ILE A 755 41.05 13.13 16.76
N ASP A 756 40.75 13.33 15.47
CA ASP A 756 41.48 12.78 14.32
C ASP A 756 41.71 11.26 14.30
N ARG A 757 40.91 10.49 15.04
CA ARG A 757 40.96 9.02 15.03
C ARG A 757 39.61 8.39 15.35
N THR A 758 39.46 7.13 15.00
CA THR A 758 38.24 6.34 15.24
C THR A 758 38.15 5.83 16.67
N LEU A 759 39.23 5.24 17.19
CA LEU A 759 39.35 4.70 18.53
C LEU A 759 40.69 5.08 19.15
N PRO A 760 40.82 5.15 20.48
CA PRO A 760 42.07 5.47 21.16
C PRO A 760 43.21 4.47 20.92
N HIS A 761 42.87 3.23 20.53
CA HIS A 761 43.81 2.15 20.21
C HIS A 761 44.60 2.40 18.92
N PHE A 762 44.16 3.32 18.07
CA PHE A 762 44.85 3.65 16.83
C PHE A 762 45.59 4.99 16.93
N PRO A 763 46.71 5.15 16.19
CA PRO A 763 47.40 6.43 16.09
C PRO A 763 46.50 7.54 15.54
N ILE A 764 46.81 8.78 15.95
CA ILE A 764 46.15 9.99 15.44
C ILE A 764 46.37 10.08 13.92
N ASN A 765 45.35 10.47 13.17
CA ASN A 765 45.35 10.56 11.70
C ASN A 765 45.54 9.23 10.96
N SER A 766 45.41 8.09 11.63
CA SER A 766 45.49 6.79 10.95
C SER A 766 44.31 6.57 10.00
N LYS A 767 44.62 6.29 8.73
CA LYS A 767 43.66 5.98 7.65
C LYS A 767 43.71 4.52 7.19
N THR A 768 44.45 3.68 7.91
CA THR A 768 44.64 2.27 7.55
C THR A 768 43.31 1.51 7.55
N PRO A 769 43.20 0.38 6.80
CA PRO A 769 41.97 -0.41 6.75
C PRO A 769 41.44 -0.81 8.14
N ALA A 770 42.30 -1.38 8.99
CA ALA A 770 41.95 -1.83 10.33
C ALA A 770 41.47 -0.67 11.25
N ALA A 771 42.12 0.50 11.17
CA ALA A 771 41.74 1.67 11.97
C ALA A 771 40.35 2.22 11.59
N LYS A 772 39.82 1.86 10.42
CA LYS A 772 38.59 2.43 9.86
C LYS A 772 37.52 1.35 9.60
N GLY A 773 37.57 0.25 10.33
CA GLY A 773 36.51 -0.74 10.36
C GLY A 773 36.58 -1.84 9.31
N PHE A 774 37.75 -2.13 8.74
CA PHE A 774 37.93 -3.38 7.98
C PHE A 774 38.11 -4.55 8.93
N VAL A 775 37.26 -5.57 8.79
CA VAL A 775 37.28 -6.79 9.60
C VAL A 775 37.87 -7.93 8.76
N ALA A 776 39.11 -8.32 9.08
CA ALA A 776 39.85 -9.35 8.35
C ALA A 776 39.50 -10.77 8.81
N ASN A 777 39.06 -10.90 10.06
CA ASN A 777 38.61 -12.14 10.64
C ASN A 777 37.23 -12.55 10.13
N SER A 778 36.94 -13.85 10.18
CA SER A 778 35.61 -14.41 9.94
C SER A 778 34.90 -14.65 11.28
N PHE A 779 33.59 -14.97 11.23
CA PHE A 779 32.87 -15.34 12.45
C PHE A 779 33.41 -16.63 13.08
N TYR A 780 33.95 -17.55 12.27
CA TYR A 780 34.59 -18.77 12.78
C TYR A 780 35.90 -18.46 13.52
N THR A 781 36.78 -17.64 12.95
CA THR A 781 38.06 -17.30 13.61
C THR A 781 37.87 -16.45 14.86
N GLY A 782 36.75 -15.73 14.96
CA GLY A 782 36.46 -14.79 16.05
C GLY A 782 36.98 -13.39 15.76
N LEU A 783 36.23 -12.37 16.21
CA LEU A 783 36.55 -10.97 15.99
C LEU A 783 37.45 -10.43 17.11
N THR A 784 38.42 -9.59 16.76
CA THR A 784 39.17 -8.82 17.78
C THR A 784 38.28 -7.75 18.43
N ALA A 785 38.68 -7.20 19.58
CA ALA A 785 37.87 -6.22 20.30
C ALA A 785 37.56 -4.95 19.45
N THR A 786 38.52 -4.47 18.67
CA THR A 786 38.33 -3.31 17.78
C THR A 786 37.43 -3.65 16.59
N GLU A 787 37.61 -4.82 15.97
CA GLU A 787 36.74 -5.31 14.89
C GLU A 787 35.30 -5.52 15.37
N PHE A 788 35.11 -6.11 16.55
CA PHE A 788 33.80 -6.33 17.15
C PHE A 788 33.06 -5.01 17.37
N PHE A 789 33.76 -3.98 17.86
CA PHE A 789 33.18 -2.65 18.03
C PHE A 789 32.71 -2.04 16.71
N PHE A 790 33.55 -2.09 15.67
CA PHE A 790 33.17 -1.58 14.34
C PHE A 790 32.03 -2.38 13.71
N HIS A 791 32.01 -3.70 13.87
CA HIS A 791 30.92 -4.54 13.40
C HIS A 791 29.60 -4.21 14.12
N THR A 792 29.65 -4.03 15.44
CA THR A 792 28.49 -3.63 16.25
C THR A 792 27.95 -2.26 15.82
N MET A 793 28.84 -1.32 15.46
CA MET A 793 28.45 0.00 14.96
C MET A 793 27.64 -0.10 13.66
N GLY A 794 28.12 -0.89 12.69
CA GLY A 794 27.40 -1.15 11.43
C GLY A 794 26.07 -1.88 11.64
N GLY A 795 26.04 -2.87 12.54
CA GLY A 795 24.81 -3.59 12.88
C GLY A 795 23.75 -2.70 13.54
N ARG A 796 24.15 -1.80 14.44
CA ARG A 796 23.24 -0.89 15.14
C ARG A 796 22.60 0.13 14.20
N GLU A 797 23.35 0.63 13.21
CA GLU A 797 22.79 1.52 12.19
C GLU A 797 21.65 0.83 11.43
N GLY A 798 21.84 -0.42 10.98
CA GLY A 798 20.80 -1.19 10.30
C GLY A 798 19.55 -1.43 11.14
N LEU A 799 19.70 -1.69 12.44
CA LEU A 799 18.59 -1.84 13.39
C LEU A 799 17.81 -0.53 13.54
N VAL A 800 18.50 0.59 13.74
CA VAL A 800 17.87 1.91 13.91
C VAL A 800 17.18 2.34 12.62
N ASP A 801 17.80 2.12 11.46
CA ASP A 801 17.22 2.41 10.16
C ASP A 801 15.90 1.68 9.95
N THR A 802 15.83 0.41 10.36
CA THR A 802 14.60 -0.39 10.29
C THR A 802 13.52 0.18 11.20
N ALA A 803 13.86 0.56 12.44
CA ALA A 803 12.91 1.13 13.38
C ALA A 803 12.36 2.50 12.95
N VAL A 804 13.20 3.38 12.38
CA VAL A 804 12.80 4.74 12.01
C VAL A 804 12.11 4.80 10.64
N LYS A 805 12.65 4.10 9.63
CA LYS A 805 12.18 4.24 8.24
C LYS A 805 10.88 3.49 7.96
N THR A 806 10.52 2.50 8.77
CA THR A 806 9.24 1.79 8.67
C THR A 806 8.04 2.71 8.91
N ALA A 807 8.09 3.58 9.93
CA ALA A 807 7.05 4.57 10.18
C ALA A 807 6.91 5.57 9.02
N GLU A 808 8.04 6.03 8.46
CA GLU A 808 8.03 6.97 7.33
C GLU A 808 7.45 6.36 6.04
N THR A 809 7.84 5.14 5.71
CA THR A 809 7.35 4.41 4.52
C THR A 809 5.88 4.01 4.67
N GLY A 810 5.45 3.62 5.87
CA GLY A 810 4.03 3.36 6.17
C GLY A 810 3.16 4.61 5.98
N TYR A 811 3.61 5.77 6.49
CA TYR A 811 2.91 7.03 6.27
C TYR A 811 2.90 7.45 4.79
N MET A 812 3.98 7.22 4.04
CA MET A 812 4.01 7.43 2.59
C MET A 812 2.97 6.55 1.87
N SER A 813 2.89 5.26 2.21
CA SER A 813 1.91 4.34 1.64
C SER A 813 0.47 4.79 1.92
N ARG A 814 0.17 5.21 3.17
CA ARG A 814 -1.13 5.77 3.55
C ARG A 814 -1.53 6.97 2.69
N ARG A 815 -0.56 7.85 2.38
CA ARG A 815 -0.78 9.04 1.53
C ARG A 815 -1.10 8.68 0.09
N LEU A 816 -0.36 7.72 -0.47
CA LEU A 816 -0.62 7.19 -1.81
C LEU A 816 -2.01 6.59 -1.90
N MET A 817 -2.39 5.77 -0.90
CA MET A 817 -3.72 5.16 -0.84
C MET A 817 -4.82 6.22 -0.86
N LYS A 818 -4.74 7.25 -0.02
CA LYS A 818 -5.73 8.34 0.03
C LYS A 818 -5.81 9.16 -1.26
N GLY A 819 -4.70 9.28 -2.00
CA GLY A 819 -4.70 9.94 -3.30
C GLY A 819 -5.42 9.13 -4.38
N LEU A 820 -5.27 7.80 -4.35
CA LEU A 820 -5.63 6.90 -5.46
C LEU A 820 -6.85 5.99 -5.18
N GLU A 821 -7.39 5.95 -3.96
CA GLU A 821 -8.42 4.99 -3.54
C GLU A 821 -9.71 5.00 -4.40
N ASP A 822 -10.09 6.15 -4.96
CA ASP A 822 -11.31 6.27 -5.77
C ASP A 822 -11.12 5.90 -7.26
N LEU A 823 -9.91 5.54 -7.70
CA LEU A 823 -9.67 5.23 -9.11
C LEU A 823 -10.05 3.78 -9.42
N SER A 824 -10.92 3.62 -10.41
CA SER A 824 -11.39 2.32 -10.89
C SER A 824 -11.59 2.31 -12.41
N VAL A 825 -11.59 1.10 -12.97
CA VAL A 825 -11.92 0.86 -14.39
C VAL A 825 -13.42 0.75 -14.53
N PHE A 826 -14.01 1.50 -15.47
CA PHE A 826 -15.43 1.42 -15.80
C PHE A 826 -15.69 0.44 -16.95
N TYR A 827 -16.96 0.08 -17.19
CA TYR A 827 -17.34 -0.88 -18.24
C TYR A 827 -16.99 -0.42 -19.66
N ASP A 828 -16.81 0.89 -19.86
CA ASP A 828 -16.31 1.48 -21.11
C ASP A 828 -14.78 1.46 -21.21
N GLN A 829 -14.09 0.70 -20.36
CA GLN A 829 -12.63 0.55 -20.28
C GLN A 829 -11.85 1.81 -19.87
N THR A 830 -12.55 2.89 -19.51
CA THR A 830 -11.93 4.12 -19.03
C THR A 830 -11.61 4.04 -17.53
N VAL A 831 -10.53 4.68 -17.11
CA VAL A 831 -10.18 4.85 -15.70
C VAL A 831 -10.69 6.19 -15.20
N ARG A 832 -11.58 6.17 -14.22
CA ARG A 832 -12.21 7.40 -13.70
C ARG A 832 -12.04 7.54 -12.20
N ASN A 833 -12.14 8.78 -11.73
CA ASN A 833 -12.27 9.11 -10.32
C ASN A 833 -13.73 9.09 -9.85
N ALA A 834 -13.96 9.25 -8.54
CA ALA A 834 -15.32 9.29 -7.96
C ALA A 834 -16.23 10.35 -8.60
N SER A 835 -15.69 11.53 -8.95
CA SER A 835 -16.46 12.60 -9.62
C SER A 835 -16.76 12.35 -11.10
N GLY A 836 -16.40 11.18 -11.65
CA GLY A 836 -16.58 10.82 -13.07
C GLY A 836 -15.55 11.44 -14.02
N GLY A 837 -14.52 12.11 -13.50
CA GLY A 837 -13.40 12.64 -14.28
C GLY A 837 -12.50 11.52 -14.78
N ILE A 838 -12.25 11.50 -16.09
CA ILE A 838 -11.39 10.51 -16.75
C ILE A 838 -9.92 10.83 -16.45
N VAL A 839 -9.18 9.83 -15.95
CA VAL A 839 -7.73 9.90 -15.72
C VAL A 839 -6.98 9.24 -16.88
N GLN A 840 -7.47 8.09 -17.35
CA GLN A 840 -6.95 7.39 -18.53
C GLN A 840 -8.11 6.92 -19.39
N PHE A 841 -7.97 7.01 -20.72
CA PHE A 841 -8.97 6.48 -21.66
C PHE A 841 -8.93 4.95 -21.74
N LEU A 842 -7.75 4.38 -21.60
CA LEU A 842 -7.52 2.95 -21.51
C LEU A 842 -6.50 2.73 -20.40
N TYR A 843 -6.74 1.75 -19.53
CA TYR A 843 -5.81 1.45 -18.45
C TYR A 843 -4.44 1.07 -19.01
N GLY A 844 -3.38 1.78 -18.60
CA GLY A 844 -2.00 1.46 -19.02
C GLY A 844 -1.71 1.59 -20.53
N ASP A 845 -2.60 2.25 -21.29
CA ASP A 845 -2.61 2.32 -22.76
C ASP A 845 -2.72 0.96 -23.49
N ASP A 846 -2.83 -0.15 -22.75
CA ASP A 846 -2.96 -1.51 -23.29
C ASP A 846 -4.23 -2.26 -22.81
N GLY A 847 -4.86 -1.81 -21.72
CA GLY A 847 -6.06 -2.39 -21.14
C GLY A 847 -5.83 -3.72 -20.43
N MET A 848 -4.59 -4.06 -20.07
CA MET A 848 -4.22 -5.40 -19.63
C MET A 848 -3.96 -5.46 -18.10
N ASP A 849 -4.25 -6.61 -17.49
CA ASP A 849 -4.07 -6.82 -16.04
C ASP A 849 -2.62 -7.22 -15.69
N PRO A 850 -1.88 -6.42 -14.89
CA PRO A 850 -0.51 -6.73 -14.46
C PRO A 850 -0.37 -8.07 -13.72
N ALA A 851 -1.41 -8.52 -13.02
CA ALA A 851 -1.39 -9.75 -12.25
C ALA A 851 -1.37 -11.01 -13.13
N LYS A 852 -1.91 -10.91 -14.36
CA LYS A 852 -2.05 -12.02 -15.31
C LYS A 852 -0.93 -12.05 -16.37
N MET A 853 0.06 -11.15 -16.27
CA MET A 853 1.16 -11.02 -17.24
C MET A 853 2.17 -12.17 -17.17
N GLU A 854 2.45 -12.79 -18.32
CA GLU A 854 3.37 -13.94 -18.39
C GLU A 854 4.84 -13.54 -18.56
N GLY A 855 5.12 -12.52 -19.39
CA GLY A 855 6.48 -12.15 -19.76
C GLY A 855 7.22 -11.38 -18.67
N LYS A 856 8.55 -11.52 -18.64
CA LYS A 856 9.45 -10.79 -17.73
C LYS A 856 9.41 -9.27 -17.94
N ASP A 857 9.28 -8.83 -19.19
CA ASP A 857 9.22 -7.40 -19.57
C ASP A 857 7.81 -6.81 -19.51
N GLY A 858 6.87 -7.48 -18.83
CA GLY A 858 5.46 -7.08 -18.85
C GLY A 858 4.71 -7.44 -20.13
N LYS A 859 5.28 -8.31 -20.98
CA LYS A 859 4.59 -8.84 -22.15
C LYS A 859 3.40 -9.72 -21.71
N PRO A 860 2.27 -9.67 -22.42
CA PRO A 860 1.07 -10.42 -22.04
C PRO A 860 1.29 -11.93 -22.11
N LEU A 861 1.96 -12.43 -23.14
CA LEU A 861 2.18 -13.86 -23.38
C LEU A 861 3.67 -14.21 -23.43
N ASN A 862 4.01 -15.40 -22.94
CA ASN A 862 5.30 -16.05 -23.24
C ASN A 862 5.11 -17.00 -24.42
N LEU A 863 5.37 -16.50 -25.64
CA LEU A 863 5.13 -17.24 -26.88
C LEU A 863 6.01 -18.49 -27.01
N ASP A 864 7.26 -18.44 -26.55
CA ASP A 864 8.17 -19.59 -26.59
C ASP A 864 7.63 -20.77 -25.77
N GLN A 865 7.21 -20.50 -24.54
CA GLN A 865 6.66 -21.53 -23.65
C GLN A 865 5.32 -22.06 -24.16
N LEU A 866 4.46 -21.17 -24.65
CA LEU A 866 3.18 -21.56 -25.21
C LEU A 866 3.34 -22.44 -26.46
N PHE A 867 4.29 -22.09 -27.34
CA PHE A 867 4.62 -22.89 -28.50
C PHE A 867 5.13 -24.27 -28.10
N MET A 868 6.07 -24.37 -27.14
CA MET A 868 6.54 -25.66 -26.60
C MET A 868 5.40 -26.52 -26.08
N LYS A 869 4.45 -25.92 -25.35
CA LYS A 869 3.26 -26.63 -24.87
C LYS A 869 2.43 -27.21 -26.01
N VAL A 870 2.16 -26.41 -27.05
CA VAL A 870 1.35 -26.86 -28.19
C VAL A 870 2.06 -27.99 -28.94
N MET A 871 3.37 -27.87 -29.15
CA MET A 871 4.18 -28.92 -29.79
C MET A 871 4.18 -30.22 -28.97
N ALA A 872 4.18 -30.12 -27.64
CA ALA A 872 4.13 -31.29 -26.76
C ALA A 872 2.74 -31.94 -26.67
N THR A 873 1.67 -31.12 -26.72
CA THR A 873 0.27 -31.58 -26.61
C THR A 873 -0.24 -32.17 -27.94
N CYS A 874 0.17 -31.58 -29.06
CA CYS A 874 -0.17 -32.01 -30.41
C CYS A 874 1.10 -32.48 -31.14
N PRO A 875 1.59 -33.72 -30.90
CA PRO A 875 2.78 -34.22 -31.59
C PRO A 875 2.49 -34.45 -33.08
N GLN A 876 3.49 -34.18 -33.92
CA GLN A 876 3.32 -34.13 -35.38
C GLN A 876 2.96 -35.49 -36.03
N ARG A 877 3.28 -36.64 -35.40
CA ARG A 877 2.93 -38.04 -35.79
C ARG A 877 2.43 -38.23 -37.25
N GLY A 878 3.30 -37.98 -38.24
CA GLY A 878 3.01 -38.24 -39.65
C GLY A 878 2.14 -37.20 -40.38
N GLN A 879 1.86 -36.04 -39.78
CA GLN A 879 1.17 -34.93 -40.42
C GLN A 879 2.11 -34.09 -41.29
N ASN A 880 1.58 -33.57 -42.40
CA ASN A 880 2.33 -32.74 -43.34
C ASN A 880 2.82 -31.46 -42.64
N THR A 881 4.11 -31.16 -42.83
CA THR A 881 4.71 -29.88 -42.44
C THR A 881 4.24 -28.79 -43.39
N LEU A 882 3.85 -27.64 -42.86
CA LEU A 882 3.47 -26.48 -43.67
C LEU A 882 4.69 -25.81 -44.31
N SER A 883 4.50 -25.25 -45.50
CA SER A 883 5.48 -24.36 -46.13
C SER A 883 5.51 -22.99 -45.44
N PRO A 884 6.63 -22.25 -45.52
CA PRO A 884 6.73 -20.87 -45.01
C PRO A 884 5.60 -19.95 -45.47
N GLY A 885 5.16 -20.08 -46.73
CA GLY A 885 4.08 -19.28 -47.31
C GLY A 885 2.72 -19.61 -46.70
N GLU A 886 2.41 -20.90 -46.52
CA GLU A 886 1.16 -21.34 -45.89
C GLU A 886 1.05 -20.90 -44.42
N ILE A 887 2.17 -20.88 -43.69
CA ILE A 887 2.20 -20.39 -42.30
C ILE A 887 1.78 -18.92 -42.22
N LEU A 888 2.31 -18.08 -43.12
CA LEU A 888 1.96 -16.65 -43.18
C LEU A 888 0.52 -16.45 -43.66
N GLN A 889 0.05 -17.27 -44.59
CA GLN A 889 -1.34 -17.22 -45.07
C GLN A 889 -2.32 -17.53 -43.93
N ILE A 890 -2.15 -18.64 -43.22
CA ILE A 890 -3.01 -19.04 -42.09
C ILE A 890 -2.99 -17.96 -40.99
N LEU A 891 -1.84 -17.34 -40.73
CA LEU A 891 -1.73 -16.24 -39.78
C LEU A 891 -2.57 -15.03 -40.22
N ASN A 892 -2.41 -14.58 -41.47
CA ASN A 892 -3.12 -13.40 -41.99
C ASN A 892 -4.62 -13.63 -42.05
N ASP A 893 -5.06 -14.82 -42.48
CA ASP A 893 -6.46 -15.22 -42.51
C ASP A 893 -7.07 -15.11 -41.09
N LYS A 894 -6.40 -15.71 -40.09
CA LYS A 894 -6.84 -15.67 -38.69
C LYS A 894 -6.86 -14.28 -38.06
N LEU A 895 -5.88 -13.43 -38.39
CA LEU A 895 -5.85 -12.05 -37.90
C LEU A 895 -6.97 -11.20 -38.53
N SER A 896 -7.34 -11.48 -39.78
CA SER A 896 -8.41 -10.76 -40.49
C SER A 896 -9.82 -11.10 -40.01
N GLU A 897 -10.10 -12.35 -39.63
CA GLU A 897 -11.40 -12.80 -39.11
C GLU A 897 -11.84 -12.02 -37.85
N HIS A 898 -10.89 -11.70 -36.96
CA HIS A 898 -11.16 -11.02 -35.69
C HIS A 898 -11.19 -9.49 -35.79
N ASP A 899 -10.74 -8.90 -36.90
CA ASP A 899 -10.79 -7.44 -37.11
C ASP A 899 -12.17 -6.91 -37.50
N ALA A 900 -13.07 -7.78 -37.97
CA ALA A 900 -14.42 -7.40 -38.37
C ALA A 900 -15.36 -7.05 -37.18
N SER A 901 -14.99 -7.42 -35.95
CA SER A 901 -15.72 -7.04 -34.73
C SER A 901 -15.17 -5.75 -34.13
N SER A 902 -15.89 -4.63 -34.30
CA SER A 902 -15.45 -3.27 -33.96
C SER A 902 -15.12 -3.00 -32.48
N ASP A 903 -15.52 -3.88 -31.55
CA ASP A 903 -15.32 -3.69 -30.10
C ASP A 903 -14.32 -4.69 -29.45
N ASP A 904 -13.79 -5.68 -30.19
CA ASP A 904 -12.95 -6.74 -29.62
C ASP A 904 -11.66 -7.03 -30.40
N GLY A 905 -11.17 -6.06 -31.16
CA GLY A 905 -9.92 -6.20 -31.94
C GLY A 905 -8.66 -6.38 -31.05
N CYS A 906 -7.70 -7.16 -31.55
CA CYS A 906 -6.37 -7.28 -30.95
C CYS A 906 -5.53 -6.00 -31.19
N SER A 907 -4.72 -5.59 -30.21
CA SER A 907 -3.80 -4.46 -30.37
C SER A 907 -2.82 -4.68 -31.53
N GLU A 908 -2.54 -3.64 -32.32
CA GLU A 908 -1.57 -3.69 -33.41
C GLU A 908 -0.18 -4.17 -32.96
N LYS A 909 0.25 -3.76 -31.77
CA LYS A 909 1.52 -4.20 -31.17
C LYS A 909 1.55 -5.71 -30.94
N PHE A 910 0.41 -6.30 -30.56
CA PHE A 910 0.32 -7.74 -30.34
C PHE A 910 0.39 -8.51 -31.66
N LYS A 911 -0.29 -8.02 -32.70
CA LYS A 911 -0.21 -8.60 -34.06
C LYS A 911 1.23 -8.60 -34.56
N GLN A 912 1.91 -7.46 -34.47
CA GLN A 912 3.32 -7.34 -34.86
C GLN A 912 4.22 -8.31 -34.09
N LEU A 913 3.98 -8.50 -32.79
CA LEU A 913 4.74 -9.43 -31.96
C LEU A 913 4.53 -10.90 -32.38
N LEU A 914 3.29 -11.27 -32.71
CA LEU A 914 2.95 -12.61 -33.19
C LEU A 914 3.55 -12.89 -34.58
N THR A 915 3.47 -11.90 -35.48
CA THR A 915 4.10 -11.97 -36.81
C THR A 915 5.61 -12.12 -36.70
N TYR A 916 6.28 -11.28 -35.91
CA TYR A 916 7.72 -11.37 -35.70
C TYR A 916 8.15 -12.73 -35.14
N PHE A 917 7.39 -13.28 -34.19
CA PHE A 917 7.67 -14.59 -33.62
C PHE A 917 7.58 -15.71 -34.67
N LEU A 918 6.52 -15.71 -35.49
CA LEU A 918 6.37 -16.71 -36.55
C LEU A 918 7.39 -16.52 -37.68
N GLU A 919 7.76 -15.29 -38.02
CA GLU A 919 8.84 -15.00 -38.96
C GLU A 919 10.19 -15.55 -38.46
N ASP A 920 10.49 -15.43 -37.17
CA ASP A 920 11.71 -16.02 -36.58
C ASP A 920 11.69 -17.56 -36.67
N ARG A 921 10.54 -18.19 -36.44
CA ARG A 921 10.36 -19.63 -36.64
C ARG A 921 10.47 -20.04 -38.10
N ILE A 922 9.97 -19.23 -39.02
CA ILE A 922 10.14 -19.44 -40.46
C ILE A 922 11.62 -19.32 -40.86
N LYS A 923 12.35 -18.33 -40.32
CA LYS A 923 13.81 -18.21 -40.55
C LYS A 923 14.55 -19.44 -40.05
N LEU A 924 14.17 -19.98 -38.89
CA LEU A 924 14.73 -21.23 -38.35
C LEU A 924 14.40 -22.43 -39.24
N LEU A 925 13.17 -22.53 -39.75
CA LEU A 925 12.78 -23.57 -40.71
C LEU A 925 13.61 -23.47 -41.99
N LYS A 926 13.76 -22.27 -42.57
CA LYS A 926 14.59 -22.03 -43.76
C LYS A 926 16.06 -22.35 -43.51
N SER A 927 16.63 -21.93 -42.38
CA SER A 927 18.03 -22.21 -42.05
C SER A 927 18.29 -23.70 -41.83
N THR A 928 17.35 -24.42 -41.21
CA THR A 928 17.42 -25.88 -41.03
C THR A 928 17.36 -26.57 -42.39
N ARG A 929 16.43 -26.17 -43.26
CA ARG A 929 16.29 -26.73 -44.62
C ARG A 929 17.51 -26.45 -45.48
N ARG A 930 18.07 -25.25 -45.42
CA ARG A 930 19.34 -24.89 -46.06
C ARG A 930 20.50 -25.75 -45.56
N ALA A 931 20.60 -25.96 -44.24
CA ALA A 931 21.64 -26.81 -43.64
C ALA A 931 21.52 -28.28 -44.11
N LEU A 932 20.30 -28.75 -44.33
CA LEU A 932 19.99 -30.10 -44.86
C LEU A 932 19.96 -30.16 -46.40
N ARG A 933 20.32 -29.08 -47.11
CA ARG A 933 20.31 -28.97 -48.58
C ARG A 933 18.94 -29.23 -49.23
N LEU A 934 17.86 -28.90 -48.53
CA LEU A 934 16.48 -28.95 -49.02
C LEU A 934 16.04 -27.58 -49.56
N ASP A 935 15.02 -27.56 -50.42
CA ASP A 935 14.38 -26.33 -50.91
C ASP A 935 13.82 -25.52 -49.73
N GLU A 936 14.14 -24.23 -49.66
CA GLU A 936 13.76 -23.36 -48.53
C GLU A 936 12.27 -23.06 -48.45
N ASP A 937 11.58 -23.01 -49.60
CA ASP A 937 10.20 -22.51 -49.71
C ASP A 937 9.19 -23.62 -50.03
N ARG A 938 9.60 -24.70 -50.69
CA ARG A 938 8.72 -25.84 -51.03
C ARG A 938 8.97 -27.04 -50.11
N VAL A 939 7.88 -27.61 -49.59
CA VAL A 939 7.89 -28.89 -48.85
C VAL A 939 7.47 -29.99 -49.82
N GLY A 940 8.29 -31.04 -49.99
CA GLY A 940 8.00 -32.14 -50.92
C GLY A 940 6.86 -33.05 -50.46
N GLU A 941 6.15 -33.69 -51.41
CA GLU A 941 5.10 -34.66 -51.10
C GLU A 941 5.66 -36.04 -50.71
N ARG A 942 5.43 -36.38 -49.45
CA ARG A 942 5.16 -37.68 -48.80
C ARG A 942 6.05 -38.91 -49.01
N HIS A 943 6.89 -39.06 -50.03
CA HIS A 943 7.67 -40.29 -50.19
C HIS A 943 9.04 -40.10 -50.87
N SER A 944 10.02 -39.50 -50.16
CA SER A 944 11.44 -39.94 -50.12
C SER A 944 12.42 -38.79 -49.82
N SER A 945 12.71 -38.52 -48.56
CA SER A 945 14.06 -38.20 -48.09
C SER A 945 14.08 -38.33 -46.57
N PHE A 946 15.07 -39.03 -46.03
CA PHE A 946 15.29 -39.13 -44.59
C PHE A 946 15.51 -37.73 -44.00
N GLU A 947 16.08 -36.84 -44.81
CA GLU A 947 16.36 -35.43 -44.58
C GLU A 947 15.08 -34.60 -44.39
N GLU A 948 14.00 -34.82 -45.15
CA GLU A 948 12.72 -34.11 -44.93
C GLU A 948 12.06 -34.51 -43.62
N SER A 949 12.14 -35.79 -43.24
CA SER A 949 11.66 -36.26 -41.93
C SER A 949 12.47 -35.63 -40.79
N ILE A 950 13.79 -35.52 -40.95
CA ILE A 950 14.66 -34.82 -39.99
C ILE A 950 14.31 -33.34 -39.91
N ALA A 951 14.16 -32.65 -41.05
CA ALA A 951 13.78 -31.24 -41.10
C ALA A 951 12.43 -31.01 -40.41
N ALA A 952 11.45 -31.88 -40.68
CA ALA A 952 10.13 -31.84 -40.05
C ALA A 952 10.22 -32.03 -38.53
N ASN A 953 11.05 -32.96 -38.04
CA ASN A 953 11.22 -33.19 -36.60
C ASN A 953 11.97 -32.06 -35.87
N ILE A 954 12.90 -31.38 -36.53
CA ILE A 954 13.70 -30.30 -35.93
C ILE A 954 12.91 -28.99 -35.86
N SER A 955 12.31 -28.55 -36.97
CA SER A 955 11.69 -27.23 -37.08
C SER A 955 10.34 -27.21 -37.78
N GLY A 956 9.79 -28.38 -38.13
CA GLY A 956 8.50 -28.49 -38.80
C GLY A 956 7.31 -28.07 -37.92
N ILE A 957 6.34 -27.41 -38.55
CA ILE A 957 5.08 -26.98 -37.94
C ILE A 957 3.93 -27.61 -38.73
N SER A 958 3.04 -28.33 -38.06
CA SER A 958 1.80 -28.85 -38.65
C SER A 958 0.67 -27.82 -38.61
N ALA A 959 -0.28 -27.93 -39.54
CA ALA A 959 -1.46 -27.06 -39.57
C ALA A 959 -2.24 -27.07 -38.25
N LYS A 960 -2.43 -28.25 -37.64
CA LYS A 960 -3.13 -28.39 -36.37
C LYS A 960 -2.40 -27.71 -35.22
N GLN A 961 -1.07 -27.83 -35.16
CA GLN A 961 -0.27 -27.14 -34.14
C GLN A 961 -0.39 -25.63 -34.29
N LEU A 962 -0.25 -25.11 -35.52
CA LEU A 962 -0.36 -23.67 -35.76
C LEU A 962 -1.75 -23.14 -35.39
N GLN A 963 -2.82 -23.83 -35.79
CA GLN A 963 -4.19 -23.46 -35.45
C GLN A 963 -4.42 -23.44 -33.93
N VAL A 964 -4.06 -24.52 -33.23
CA VAL A 964 -4.21 -24.59 -31.77
C VAL A 964 -3.37 -23.51 -31.08
N PHE A 965 -2.17 -23.22 -31.58
CA PHE A 965 -1.33 -22.15 -31.05
C PHE A 965 -1.98 -20.78 -31.21
N LEU A 966 -2.46 -20.42 -32.41
CA LEU A 966 -3.12 -19.15 -32.67
C LEU A 966 -4.39 -18.98 -31.85
N ASP A 967 -5.28 -19.98 -31.83
CA ASP A 967 -6.52 -19.94 -31.06
C ASP A 967 -6.23 -19.81 -29.55
N THR A 968 -5.19 -20.48 -29.05
CA THR A 968 -4.78 -20.36 -27.63
C THR A 968 -4.17 -18.99 -27.33
N CYS A 969 -3.34 -18.43 -28.23
CA CYS A 969 -2.78 -17.09 -28.11
C CYS A 969 -3.88 -16.03 -27.99
N LEU A 970 -4.86 -16.06 -28.90
CA LEU A 970 -5.97 -15.13 -28.93
C LEU A 970 -6.83 -15.27 -27.66
N SER A 971 -7.31 -16.48 -27.36
CA SER A 971 -8.13 -16.74 -26.17
C SER A 971 -7.44 -16.26 -24.87
N ARG A 972 -6.14 -16.56 -24.70
CA ARG A 972 -5.38 -16.11 -23.51
C ARG A 972 -5.15 -14.60 -23.48
N TYR A 973 -5.03 -13.94 -24.63
CA TYR A 973 -4.88 -12.50 -24.71
C TYR A 973 -6.14 -11.78 -24.21
N HIS A 974 -7.34 -12.21 -24.64
CA HIS A 974 -8.60 -11.63 -24.16
C HIS A 974 -8.84 -11.86 -22.67
N LEU A 975 -8.50 -13.04 -22.13
CA LEU A 975 -8.63 -13.34 -20.69
C LEU A 975 -7.74 -12.48 -19.78
N LYS A 976 -6.73 -11.80 -20.36
CA LYS A 976 -5.79 -10.92 -19.65
C LYS A 976 -6.20 -9.44 -19.66
N LYS A 977 -7.25 -9.08 -20.39
CA LYS A 977 -7.84 -7.74 -20.29
C LYS A 977 -8.27 -7.50 -18.84
N ILE A 978 -8.11 -6.27 -18.39
CA ILE A 978 -8.50 -5.90 -17.02
C ILE A 978 -10.02 -5.95 -16.88
N GLU A 979 -10.48 -6.46 -15.74
CA GLU A 979 -11.91 -6.56 -15.46
C GLU A 979 -12.46 -5.19 -15.03
N ALA A 980 -13.64 -4.84 -15.55
CA ALA A 980 -14.35 -3.63 -15.15
C ALA A 980 -14.74 -3.71 -13.66
N GLY A 981 -14.69 -2.58 -12.96
CA GLY A 981 -14.89 -2.47 -11.51
C GLY A 981 -13.62 -2.69 -10.68
N ALA A 982 -12.50 -3.10 -11.30
CA ALA A 982 -11.24 -3.28 -10.58
C ALA A 982 -10.74 -1.97 -9.94
N SER A 983 -10.41 -2.04 -8.65
CA SER A 983 -9.89 -0.92 -7.86
C SER A 983 -8.39 -0.69 -8.11
N ILE A 984 -8.04 -0.32 -9.33
CA ILE A 984 -6.65 -0.17 -9.81
C ILE A 984 -5.86 0.86 -9.03
N GLY A 985 -6.51 1.92 -8.53
CA GLY A 985 -5.80 2.97 -7.79
C GLY A 985 -5.27 2.49 -6.45
N ALA A 986 -6.06 1.71 -5.73
CA ALA A 986 -5.65 1.06 -4.49
C ALA A 986 -4.52 0.04 -4.73
N ILE A 987 -4.65 -0.77 -5.79
CA ILE A 987 -3.62 -1.76 -6.17
C ILE A 987 -2.30 -1.06 -6.54
N GLY A 988 -2.36 0.01 -7.33
CA GLY A 988 -1.20 0.80 -7.72
C GLY A 988 -0.53 1.48 -6.53
N ALA A 989 -1.31 2.07 -5.62
CA ALA A 989 -0.80 2.69 -4.40
C ALA A 989 0.01 1.70 -3.55
N GLN A 990 -0.55 0.50 -3.32
CA GLN A 990 0.12 -0.55 -2.56
C GLN A 990 1.36 -1.10 -3.28
N SER A 991 1.28 -1.30 -4.60
CA SER A 991 2.39 -1.82 -5.41
C SER A 991 3.61 -0.90 -5.44
N ILE A 992 3.42 0.41 -5.21
CA ILE A 992 4.50 1.40 -5.05
C ILE A 992 4.97 1.49 -3.59
N GLY A 993 4.05 1.44 -2.63
CA GLY A 993 4.35 1.59 -1.20
C GLY A 993 5.05 0.38 -0.57
N GLU A 994 4.65 -0.84 -0.97
CA GLU A 994 5.18 -2.10 -0.43
C GLU A 994 6.70 -2.26 -0.65
N PRO A 995 7.25 -2.07 -1.88
CA PRO A 995 8.69 -2.19 -2.10
C PRO A 995 9.50 -1.17 -1.29
N GLY A 996 8.97 0.04 -1.10
CA GLY A 996 9.59 1.06 -0.25
C GLY A 996 9.79 0.57 1.18
N THR A 997 8.76 -0.03 1.76
CA THR A 997 8.81 -0.58 3.12
C THR A 997 9.69 -1.83 3.19
N GLN A 998 9.58 -2.75 2.23
CA GLN A 998 10.43 -3.95 2.18
C GLN A 998 11.92 -3.64 2.02
N MET A 999 12.27 -2.63 1.22
CA MET A 999 13.66 -2.17 1.11
C MET A 999 14.20 -1.69 2.46
N THR A 1000 13.37 -0.97 3.25
CA THR A 1000 13.77 -0.53 4.59
C THR A 1000 13.93 -1.69 5.57
N LEU A 1001 13.00 -2.66 5.57
CA LEU A 1001 13.09 -3.85 6.42
C LEU A 1001 14.31 -4.72 6.08
N LYS A 1002 14.63 -4.87 4.79
CA LYS A 1002 15.81 -5.62 4.33
C LYS A 1002 17.14 -4.92 4.61
N THR A 1003 17.12 -3.63 4.93
CA THR A 1003 18.37 -2.88 5.23
C THR A 1003 19.12 -3.51 6.41
N PHE A 1004 18.41 -4.09 7.38
CA PHE A 1004 19.03 -4.84 8.48
C PHE A 1004 19.91 -6.01 8.00
N HIS A 1005 19.43 -6.81 7.04
CA HIS A 1005 20.15 -7.98 6.54
C HIS A 1005 21.41 -7.63 5.73
N PHE A 1006 21.53 -6.39 5.27
CA PHE A 1006 22.66 -5.89 4.49
C PHE A 1006 23.46 -4.81 5.24
N ALA A 1007 23.14 -4.58 6.52
CA ALA A 1007 23.76 -3.54 7.33
C ALA A 1007 25.28 -3.75 7.42
N GLY A 1008 26.04 -2.67 7.22
CA GLY A 1008 27.49 -2.70 7.24
C GLY A 1008 28.17 -3.09 5.92
N VAL A 1009 27.44 -3.57 4.90
CA VAL A 1009 28.01 -3.94 3.59
C VAL A 1009 27.81 -2.81 2.56
N ALA A 1010 28.92 -2.24 2.08
CA ALA A 1010 28.95 -1.09 1.15
C ALA A 1010 28.32 -1.31 -0.24
N SER A 1011 27.91 -2.53 -0.61
CA SER A 1011 27.58 -2.87 -1.99
C SER A 1011 26.20 -2.44 -2.46
N MET A 1012 25.31 -1.99 -1.57
CA MET A 1012 23.96 -1.54 -1.96
C MET A 1012 23.58 -0.23 -1.27
N ASN A 1013 23.59 0.88 -2.02
CA ASN A 1013 23.11 2.20 -1.57
C ASN A 1013 21.56 2.26 -1.54
N VAL A 1014 20.94 1.37 -0.75
CA VAL A 1014 19.48 1.29 -0.55
C VAL A 1014 18.92 2.61 0.03
N THR A 1015 19.76 3.40 0.70
CA THR A 1015 19.42 4.67 1.37
C THR A 1015 19.02 5.82 0.45
N LEU A 1016 19.27 5.75 -0.86
CA LEU A 1016 18.86 6.79 -1.81
C LEU A 1016 17.42 6.61 -2.33
N GLY A 1017 16.90 5.37 -2.34
CA GLY A 1017 15.65 5.04 -3.02
C GLY A 1017 14.41 5.70 -2.40
N VAL A 1018 14.17 5.45 -1.11
CA VAL A 1018 12.96 5.93 -0.41
C VAL A 1018 12.89 7.47 -0.30
N PRO A 1019 13.97 8.18 0.12
CA PRO A 1019 13.96 9.64 0.13
C PRO A 1019 13.70 10.22 -1.27
N ARG A 1020 14.26 9.61 -2.31
CA ARG A 1020 14.03 10.05 -3.69
C ARG A 1020 12.58 9.85 -4.14
N ILE A 1021 11.99 8.69 -3.84
CA ILE A 1021 10.57 8.43 -4.11
C ILE A 1021 9.69 9.46 -3.38
N LYS A 1022 10.01 9.78 -2.12
CA LYS A 1022 9.32 10.83 -1.35
C LYS A 1022 9.45 12.20 -2.01
N GLU A 1023 10.61 12.59 -2.53
CA GLU A 1023 10.77 13.84 -3.27
C GLU A 1023 9.89 13.91 -4.53
N ILE A 1024 9.85 12.81 -5.30
CA ILE A 1024 9.07 12.69 -6.54
C ILE A 1024 7.57 12.77 -6.23
N ILE A 1025 7.09 11.94 -5.30
CA ILE A 1025 5.66 11.92 -4.90
C ILE A 1025 5.22 13.27 -4.33
N ASN A 1026 6.09 13.96 -3.59
CA ASN A 1026 5.78 15.27 -3.03
C ASN A 1026 5.81 16.41 -4.07
N ALA A 1027 6.31 16.14 -5.29
CA ALA A 1027 6.65 17.18 -6.26
C ALA A 1027 7.49 18.31 -5.61
N ALA A 1028 8.54 17.91 -4.90
CA ALA A 1028 9.36 18.84 -4.11
C ALA A 1028 10.03 19.89 -5.02
N LYS A 1029 9.84 21.18 -4.70
CA LYS A 1029 10.42 22.30 -5.47
C LYS A 1029 11.95 22.40 -5.36
N LYS A 1030 12.54 21.83 -4.30
CA LYS A 1030 13.98 21.77 -4.05
C LYS A 1030 14.33 20.31 -3.75
N ILE A 1031 15.15 19.70 -4.59
CA ILE A 1031 15.63 18.32 -4.43
C ILE A 1031 17.09 18.32 -4.00
N SER A 1032 17.54 17.27 -3.29
CA SER A 1032 18.89 17.21 -2.72
C SER A 1032 20.00 17.10 -3.78
N THR A 1033 19.79 16.32 -4.84
CA THR A 1033 20.79 16.03 -5.88
C THR A 1033 20.20 16.19 -7.29
N PRO A 1034 20.01 17.44 -7.79
CA PRO A 1034 19.58 17.68 -9.16
C PRO A 1034 20.74 17.38 -10.13
N ILE A 1035 20.66 16.26 -10.84
CA ILE A 1035 21.61 15.90 -11.91
C ILE A 1035 20.92 16.14 -13.25
N ILE A 1036 21.63 16.82 -14.17
CA ILE A 1036 21.19 17.03 -15.55
C ILE A 1036 22.19 16.29 -16.44
N THR A 1037 21.71 15.29 -17.18
CA THR A 1037 22.49 14.64 -18.23
C THR A 1037 22.27 15.42 -19.52
N ALA A 1038 23.34 15.98 -20.08
CA ALA A 1038 23.30 16.68 -21.36
C ALA A 1038 24.14 15.89 -22.37
N GLU A 1039 23.50 15.48 -23.47
CA GLU A 1039 24.18 14.81 -24.57
C GLU A 1039 24.97 15.85 -25.39
N LEU A 1040 26.22 15.52 -25.71
CA LEU A 1040 27.08 16.37 -26.53
C LEU A 1040 26.89 16.01 -28.00
N LEU A 1041 26.81 17.01 -28.88
CA LEU A 1041 26.76 16.80 -30.33
C LEU A 1041 27.99 16.05 -30.87
N SER A 1042 29.15 16.27 -30.26
CA SER A 1042 30.40 15.57 -30.57
C SER A 1042 30.89 14.85 -29.32
N GLU A 1043 30.64 13.55 -29.23
CA GLU A 1043 31.08 12.73 -28.09
C GLU A 1043 32.60 12.47 -28.09
N LYS A 1044 33.24 12.56 -29.27
CA LYS A 1044 34.64 12.18 -29.46
C LYS A 1044 35.63 13.33 -29.22
N ASP A 1045 35.19 14.58 -29.37
CA ASP A 1045 36.08 15.73 -29.19
C ASP A 1045 36.12 16.21 -27.73
N VAL A 1046 37.25 15.94 -27.08
CA VAL A 1046 37.52 16.33 -25.70
C VAL A 1046 37.59 17.86 -25.55
N LEU A 1047 38.06 18.58 -26.57
CA LEU A 1047 38.15 20.05 -26.51
C LEU A 1047 36.77 20.68 -26.51
N SER A 1048 35.91 20.27 -27.45
CA SER A 1048 34.49 20.66 -27.46
C SER A 1048 33.79 20.34 -26.14
N ALA A 1049 34.01 19.15 -25.57
CA ALA A 1049 33.45 18.78 -24.27
C ALA A 1049 33.92 19.70 -23.13
N ARG A 1050 35.19 20.13 -23.13
CA ARG A 1050 35.72 21.07 -22.13
C ARG A 1050 35.14 22.48 -22.30
N ILE A 1051 34.99 22.97 -23.52
CA ILE A 1051 34.41 24.30 -23.82
C ILE A 1051 32.95 24.35 -23.34
N VAL A 1052 32.16 23.33 -23.67
CA VAL A 1052 30.76 23.23 -23.23
C VAL A 1052 30.69 23.12 -21.71
N LYS A 1053 31.56 22.31 -21.08
CA LYS A 1053 31.65 22.21 -19.62
C LYS A 1053 31.96 23.57 -18.98
N GLY A 1054 32.99 24.27 -19.45
CA GLY A 1054 33.40 25.58 -18.92
C GLY A 1054 32.33 26.66 -19.09
N SER A 1055 31.49 26.56 -20.12
CA SER A 1055 30.37 27.48 -20.35
C SER A 1055 29.16 27.21 -19.44
N MET A 1056 28.97 25.98 -18.98
CA MET A 1056 27.87 25.59 -18.09
C MET A 1056 28.24 25.65 -16.61
N GLU A 1057 29.52 25.47 -16.27
CA GLU A 1057 30.03 25.48 -14.91
C GLU A 1057 29.94 26.89 -14.31
N LYS A 1058 29.36 27.00 -13.12
CA LYS A 1058 29.23 28.28 -12.44
C LYS A 1058 30.60 28.72 -11.92
N ALA A 1059 31.24 29.66 -12.60
CA ALA A 1059 32.43 30.34 -12.10
C ALA A 1059 32.03 31.44 -11.09
N VAL A 1060 32.71 31.48 -9.93
CA VAL A 1060 32.57 32.58 -8.96
C VAL A 1060 33.61 33.65 -9.25
N LEU A 1061 33.30 34.93 -9.00
CA LEU A 1061 34.23 36.03 -9.24
C LEU A 1061 35.60 35.82 -8.55
N GLY A 1062 35.64 35.19 -7.37
CA GLY A 1062 36.88 34.89 -6.66
C GLY A 1062 37.77 33.82 -7.31
N GLU A 1063 37.24 32.99 -8.22
CA GLU A 1063 38.03 31.99 -8.97
C GLU A 1063 38.67 32.60 -10.23
N VAL A 1064 38.09 33.71 -10.69
CA VAL A 1064 38.44 34.41 -11.93
C VAL A 1064 39.22 35.70 -11.65
N ALA A 1065 39.03 36.31 -10.48
CA ALA A 1065 39.74 37.52 -10.07
C ALA A 1065 41.06 37.19 -9.38
N GLU A 1066 42.14 37.78 -9.86
CA GLU A 1066 43.45 37.80 -9.20
C GLU A 1066 43.40 38.61 -7.90
N ALA A 1067 42.69 39.75 -7.91
CA ALA A 1067 42.50 40.59 -6.72
C ALA A 1067 41.23 41.44 -6.83
N ILE A 1068 40.56 41.65 -5.69
CA ILE A 1068 39.45 42.59 -5.52
C ILE A 1068 39.86 43.63 -4.48
N LYS A 1069 39.94 44.90 -4.88
CA LYS A 1069 40.38 46.01 -4.03
C LYS A 1069 39.30 47.09 -3.97
N ILE A 1070 39.06 47.64 -2.79
CA ILE A 1070 38.25 48.86 -2.62
C ILE A 1070 39.23 50.01 -2.48
N VAL A 1071 39.22 50.92 -3.45
CA VAL A 1071 40.07 52.11 -3.44
C VAL A 1071 39.22 53.30 -3.02
N LEU A 1072 39.47 53.79 -1.81
CA LEU A 1072 38.79 54.96 -1.25
C LEU A 1072 39.49 56.23 -1.73
N LYS A 1073 38.86 56.97 -2.65
CA LYS A 1073 39.27 58.33 -3.01
C LYS A 1073 38.38 59.33 -2.29
N SER A 1074 38.88 60.55 -2.10
CA SER A 1074 38.21 61.62 -1.35
C SER A 1074 36.84 62.06 -1.90
N SER A 1075 36.49 61.72 -3.16
CA SER A 1075 35.17 62.03 -3.71
C SER A 1075 34.22 60.83 -3.81
N GLN A 1076 34.68 59.60 -4.07
CA GLN A 1076 33.86 58.37 -4.09
C GLN A 1076 34.68 57.07 -3.85
N PRO A 1077 34.10 56.04 -3.21
CA PRO A 1077 34.69 54.70 -3.11
C PRO A 1077 34.57 53.93 -4.43
N ASN A 1078 35.69 53.46 -5.00
CA ASN A 1078 35.70 52.65 -6.24
C ASN A 1078 36.04 51.18 -5.93
N LEU A 1079 35.32 50.26 -6.56
CA LEU A 1079 35.64 48.82 -6.55
C LEU A 1079 36.50 48.49 -7.78
N VAL A 1080 37.73 48.01 -7.57
CA VAL A 1080 38.64 47.58 -8.64
C VAL A 1080 38.78 46.06 -8.59
N VAL A 1081 38.37 45.39 -9.66
CA VAL A 1081 38.49 43.94 -9.84
C VAL A 1081 39.54 43.66 -10.92
N LYS A 1082 40.63 42.96 -10.58
CA LYS A 1082 41.66 42.52 -11.52
C LYS A 1082 41.40 41.05 -11.88
N LEU A 1083 41.22 40.74 -13.16
CA LEU A 1083 40.93 39.38 -13.64
C LEU A 1083 42.22 38.64 -14.04
N ASP A 1084 42.28 37.33 -13.76
CA ASP A 1084 43.36 36.42 -14.16
C ASP A 1084 43.06 35.83 -15.55
N MET A 1085 43.54 36.51 -16.59
CA MET A 1085 43.28 36.12 -17.98
C MET A 1085 43.92 34.78 -18.36
N GLN A 1086 45.06 34.41 -17.77
CA GLN A 1086 45.74 33.14 -18.07
C GLN A 1086 44.90 31.96 -17.59
N ARG A 1087 44.27 32.09 -16.42
CA ARG A 1087 43.39 31.05 -15.87
C ARG A 1087 42.06 30.95 -16.63
N ILE A 1088 41.53 32.08 -17.13
CA ILE A 1088 40.31 32.11 -17.96
C ILE A 1088 40.54 31.38 -19.29
N GLU A 1089 41.67 31.65 -19.95
CA GLU A 1089 42.05 31.01 -21.21
C GLU A 1089 42.35 29.52 -21.04
N ALA A 1090 43.09 29.13 -20.00
CA ALA A 1090 43.40 27.72 -19.72
C ALA A 1090 42.14 26.87 -19.49
N LEU A 1091 41.12 27.45 -18.85
CA LEU A 1091 39.82 26.79 -18.59
C LEU A 1091 38.82 26.95 -19.75
N HIS A 1092 39.20 27.65 -20.83
CA HIS A 1092 38.36 27.93 -22.00
C HIS A 1092 37.01 28.59 -21.64
N MET A 1093 37.02 29.48 -20.64
CA MET A 1093 35.83 30.20 -20.18
C MET A 1093 35.61 31.45 -21.05
N GLY A 1094 34.44 31.59 -21.68
CA GLY A 1094 34.09 32.74 -22.54
C GLY A 1094 33.73 34.01 -21.74
N ILE A 1095 34.56 34.44 -20.79
CA ILE A 1095 34.27 35.54 -19.85
C ILE A 1095 35.15 36.76 -20.19
N SER A 1096 34.52 37.92 -20.42
CA SER A 1096 35.19 39.22 -20.63
C SER A 1096 34.98 40.18 -19.44
N ALA A 1097 35.81 41.22 -19.32
CA ALA A 1097 35.65 42.24 -18.27
C ALA A 1097 34.26 42.90 -18.28
N ASP A 1098 33.70 43.15 -19.46
CA ASP A 1098 32.36 43.72 -19.64
C ASP A 1098 31.27 42.75 -19.17
N SER A 1099 31.44 41.44 -19.40
CA SER A 1099 30.50 40.41 -18.92
C SER A 1099 30.47 40.32 -17.39
N VAL A 1100 31.61 40.51 -16.73
CA VAL A 1100 31.74 40.55 -15.27
C VAL A 1100 31.07 41.81 -14.72
N GLN A 1101 31.30 42.96 -15.35
CA GLN A 1101 30.67 44.23 -14.99
C GLN A 1101 29.14 44.18 -15.09
N LEU A 1102 28.61 43.68 -16.22
CA LEU A 1102 27.17 43.48 -16.43
C LEU A 1102 26.56 42.50 -15.42
N SER A 1103 27.29 41.43 -15.07
CA SER A 1103 26.82 40.44 -14.09
C SER A 1103 26.74 41.00 -12.66
N ILE A 1104 27.65 41.92 -12.29
CA ILE A 1104 27.60 42.65 -11.01
C ILE A 1104 26.41 43.61 -10.97
N LEU A 1105 26.12 44.30 -12.09
CA LEU A 1105 25.02 45.26 -12.19
C LEU A 1105 23.63 44.59 -12.26
N ASN A 1106 23.53 43.40 -12.88
CA ASN A 1106 22.26 42.72 -13.14
C ASN A 1106 21.77 41.77 -12.04
N HIS A 1107 22.39 41.75 -10.84
CA HIS A 1107 22.03 40.77 -9.81
C HIS A 1107 20.59 41.00 -9.26
N PRO A 1108 19.60 40.14 -9.56
CA PRO A 1108 18.20 40.46 -9.34
C PRO A 1108 17.62 39.62 -8.21
N LYS A 1109 17.26 40.27 -7.10
CA LYS A 1109 16.17 39.78 -6.25
C LYS A 1109 14.85 39.80 -7.07
N ILE A 1110 14.58 38.88 -8.00
CA ILE A 1110 13.22 38.65 -8.55
C ILE A 1110 13.09 37.23 -9.14
N LYS A 1111 11.96 36.60 -8.85
CA LYS A 1111 11.52 35.28 -9.34
C LYS A 1111 10.35 35.47 -10.31
N LEU A 1112 10.37 34.77 -11.44
CA LEU A 1112 9.19 34.54 -12.28
C LEU A 1112 8.97 33.04 -12.46
N LYS A 1113 7.71 32.60 -12.51
CA LYS A 1113 7.29 31.21 -12.77
C LYS A 1113 6.17 31.20 -13.81
N SER A 1114 6.26 30.27 -14.75
CA SER A 1114 5.19 29.88 -15.67
C SER A 1114 4.44 28.65 -15.13
N GLU A 1115 3.11 28.63 -15.32
CA GLU A 1115 2.18 27.68 -14.70
C GLU A 1115 1.81 26.53 -15.64
N GLY A 1116 2.41 25.37 -15.38
CA GLY A 1116 1.72 24.08 -15.37
C GLY A 1116 1.96 23.49 -13.99
N GLU A 1117 0.92 23.41 -13.14
CA GLU A 1117 1.14 23.00 -11.74
C GLU A 1117 1.18 21.47 -11.61
N ILE A 1118 2.38 20.93 -11.41
CA ILE A 1118 2.55 19.56 -10.93
C ILE A 1118 2.06 19.50 -9.48
N LEU A 1119 1.01 18.71 -9.23
CA LEU A 1119 0.44 18.49 -7.90
C LEU A 1119 1.08 17.24 -7.27
N GLY A 1120 1.84 17.42 -6.19
CA GLY A 1120 2.34 16.30 -5.40
C GLY A 1120 1.28 15.73 -4.45
N ILE A 1121 1.41 14.46 -4.04
CA ILE A 1121 0.47 13.74 -3.15
C ILE A 1121 0.68 14.15 -1.68
N THR A 1122 0.75 15.45 -1.43
CA THR A 1122 0.80 16.06 -0.09
C THR A 1122 -0.60 16.48 0.33
N ARG A 1123 -0.79 16.83 1.62
CA ARG A 1123 -2.07 17.40 2.09
C ARG A 1123 -2.60 18.54 1.21
N TYR A 1124 -1.71 19.36 0.65
CA TYR A 1124 -2.08 20.48 -0.22
C TYR A 1124 -2.47 20.03 -1.63
N GLY A 1125 -1.81 18.99 -2.16
CA GLY A 1125 -2.15 18.46 -3.48
C GLY A 1125 -3.39 17.59 -3.46
N ILE A 1126 -3.58 16.75 -2.44
CA ILE A 1126 -4.81 15.96 -2.26
C ILE A 1126 -6.02 16.89 -2.09
N ALA A 1127 -5.89 17.96 -1.29
CA ALA A 1127 -6.93 18.99 -1.18
C ALA A 1127 -7.25 19.69 -2.51
N LYS A 1128 -6.32 19.69 -3.48
CA LYS A 1128 -6.55 20.20 -4.84
C LYS A 1128 -7.17 19.16 -5.79
N MET A 1129 -6.82 17.89 -5.63
CA MET A 1129 -7.30 16.80 -6.50
C MET A 1129 -8.72 16.35 -6.15
N LYS A 1130 -9.11 16.43 -4.88
CA LYS A 1130 -10.33 15.81 -4.37
C LYS A 1130 -11.31 16.85 -3.85
N SER A 1131 -12.58 16.62 -4.13
CA SER A 1131 -13.68 17.49 -3.74
C SER A 1131 -14.38 17.05 -2.43
N SER A 1132 -14.34 15.77 -2.05
CA SER A 1132 -15.04 15.31 -0.83
C SER A 1132 -14.45 15.94 0.45
N VAL A 1133 -15.32 16.43 1.35
CA VAL A 1133 -14.93 17.03 2.63
C VAL A 1133 -14.61 15.93 3.63
N LEU A 1134 -15.44 14.90 3.70
CA LEU A 1134 -15.26 13.80 4.65
C LEU A 1134 -13.97 13.04 4.38
N MET A 1135 -13.64 12.82 3.11
CA MET A 1135 -12.35 12.21 2.74
C MET A 1135 -11.18 13.07 3.21
N LEU A 1136 -11.19 14.38 2.94
CA LEU A 1136 -10.14 15.30 3.38
C LEU A 1136 -10.03 15.34 4.92
N ALA A 1137 -11.17 15.34 5.61
CA ALA A 1137 -11.24 15.35 7.06
C ALA A 1137 -10.70 14.05 7.69
N SER A 1138 -10.86 12.90 7.02
CA SER A 1138 -10.31 11.60 7.44
C SER A 1138 -8.79 11.49 7.24
N PHE A 1139 -8.21 12.34 6.39
CA PHE A 1139 -6.79 12.28 6.05
C PHE A 1139 -5.91 13.03 7.06
N GLU A 1140 -6.06 14.36 7.14
CA GLU A 1140 -5.34 15.27 8.06
C GLU A 1140 -6.16 16.54 8.35
N LYS A 1141 -5.88 17.24 9.47
CA LYS A 1141 -6.52 18.54 9.83
C LYS A 1141 -8.06 18.50 9.79
N THR A 1142 -8.65 17.44 10.35
CA THR A 1142 -10.10 17.16 10.38
C THR A 1142 -10.95 18.38 10.71
N ALA A 1143 -10.66 19.07 11.82
CA ALA A 1143 -11.43 20.23 12.28
C ALA A 1143 -11.41 21.39 11.28
N GLU A 1144 -10.25 21.74 10.71
CA GLU A 1144 -10.15 22.86 9.75
C GLU A 1144 -10.98 22.60 8.49
N HIS A 1145 -10.99 21.37 7.98
CA HIS A 1145 -11.78 21.02 6.80
C HIS A 1145 -13.29 21.11 7.06
N LEU A 1146 -13.77 20.62 8.21
CA LEU A 1146 -15.19 20.67 8.59
C LEU A 1146 -15.66 22.11 8.84
N PHE A 1147 -14.87 22.94 9.54
CA PHE A 1147 -15.20 24.35 9.74
C PHE A 1147 -15.22 25.13 8.41
N ASN A 1148 -14.22 24.94 7.54
CA ASN A 1148 -14.21 25.61 6.24
C ASN A 1148 -15.36 25.16 5.33
N ALA A 1149 -15.75 23.89 5.38
CA ALA A 1149 -16.91 23.37 4.65
C ALA A 1149 -18.22 24.00 5.15
N SER A 1150 -18.38 24.12 6.48
CA SER A 1150 -19.55 24.75 7.10
C SER A 1150 -19.61 26.26 6.80
N TYR A 1151 -18.47 26.95 6.83
CA TYR A 1151 -18.37 28.37 6.46
C TYR A 1151 -18.81 28.62 5.01
N SER A 1152 -18.43 27.72 4.10
CA SER A 1152 -18.72 27.85 2.66
C SER A 1152 -20.05 27.24 2.23
N GLY A 1153 -20.80 26.59 3.13
CA GLY A 1153 -22.06 25.92 2.80
C GLY A 1153 -21.89 24.74 1.84
N ARG A 1154 -20.77 24.00 1.95
CA ARG A 1154 -20.40 22.99 0.96
C ARG A 1154 -21.36 21.79 1.00
N GLU A 1155 -21.74 21.30 -0.16
CA GLU A 1155 -22.47 20.03 -0.30
C GLU A 1155 -21.50 18.96 -0.81
N ASP A 1156 -21.50 17.81 -0.13
CA ASP A 1156 -20.62 16.67 -0.39
C ASP A 1156 -21.47 15.49 -0.89
N GLN A 1157 -21.12 14.95 -2.07
CA GLN A 1157 -21.80 13.79 -2.65
C GLN A 1157 -21.15 12.51 -2.13
N ILE A 1158 -21.95 11.55 -1.65
CA ILE A 1158 -21.42 10.33 -1.06
C ILE A 1158 -21.15 9.29 -2.15
N GLU A 1159 -20.09 9.53 -2.93
CA GLU A 1159 -19.69 8.71 -4.08
C GLU A 1159 -18.33 8.04 -3.91
N GLY A 1160 -17.37 8.70 -3.26
CA GLY A 1160 -16.04 8.16 -2.99
C GLY A 1160 -16.03 7.08 -1.91
N VAL A 1161 -14.92 6.34 -1.85
CA VAL A 1161 -14.80 5.14 -1.00
C VAL A 1161 -14.82 5.50 0.48
N SER A 1162 -14.05 6.53 0.87
CA SER A 1162 -13.94 6.97 2.26
C SER A 1162 -15.28 7.37 2.85
N GLU A 1163 -16.02 8.25 2.19
CA GLU A 1163 -17.33 8.69 2.67
C GLU A 1163 -18.39 7.57 2.67
N CYS A 1164 -18.37 6.67 1.68
CA CYS A 1164 -19.27 5.50 1.69
C CYS A 1164 -19.06 4.64 2.94
N ILE A 1165 -17.80 4.33 3.28
CA ILE A 1165 -17.46 3.53 4.46
C ILE A 1165 -17.85 4.26 5.75
N ILE A 1166 -17.56 5.56 5.87
CA ILE A 1166 -17.92 6.37 7.05
C ILE A 1166 -19.43 6.36 7.28
N MET A 1167 -20.22 6.42 6.21
CA MET A 1167 -21.68 6.44 6.28
C MET A 1167 -22.32 5.05 6.37
N GLY A 1168 -21.54 3.97 6.32
CA GLY A 1168 -22.05 2.59 6.33
C GLY A 1168 -22.80 2.20 5.06
N ILE A 1169 -22.44 2.77 3.92
CA ILE A 1169 -23.06 2.53 2.61
C ILE A 1169 -22.09 1.70 1.74
N PRO A 1170 -22.58 0.72 0.95
CA PRO A 1170 -21.72 -0.01 0.02
C PRO A 1170 -21.10 0.95 -1.02
N MET A 1171 -19.77 0.90 -1.12
CA MET A 1171 -19.00 1.68 -2.10
C MET A 1171 -19.40 1.35 -3.53
N GLN A 1172 -19.30 2.31 -4.45
CA GLN A 1172 -19.66 2.11 -5.87
C GLN A 1172 -18.50 1.54 -6.72
N LEU A 1173 -17.57 0.82 -6.08
CA LEU A 1173 -16.41 0.19 -6.69
C LEU A 1173 -16.44 -1.32 -6.47
N GLY A 1174 -15.68 -2.09 -7.26
CA GLY A 1174 -15.64 -3.55 -7.13
C GLY A 1174 -17.02 -4.17 -7.34
N THR A 1175 -17.46 -5.01 -6.40
CA THR A 1175 -18.77 -5.67 -6.44
C THR A 1175 -19.96 -4.69 -6.37
N GLY A 1176 -19.75 -3.49 -5.83
CA GLY A 1176 -20.80 -2.47 -5.70
C GLY A 1176 -21.06 -1.61 -6.93
N ILE A 1177 -20.29 -1.79 -8.02
CA ILE A 1177 -20.47 -1.02 -9.28
C ILE A 1177 -21.74 -1.43 -10.03
N LEU A 1178 -22.20 -2.67 -9.82
CA LEU A 1178 -23.36 -3.25 -10.47
C LEU A 1178 -24.48 -3.54 -9.47
N LYS A 1179 -25.71 -3.57 -9.96
CA LYS A 1179 -26.89 -3.96 -9.17
C LYS A 1179 -27.49 -5.23 -9.76
N VAL A 1180 -27.76 -6.20 -8.90
CA VAL A 1180 -28.41 -7.44 -9.29
C VAL A 1180 -29.92 -7.27 -9.21
N ARG A 1181 -30.64 -7.65 -10.27
CA ARG A 1181 -32.11 -7.72 -10.28
C ARG A 1181 -32.54 -9.17 -10.48
N GLN A 1182 -33.47 -9.65 -9.67
CA GLN A 1182 -34.05 -10.97 -9.85
C GLN A 1182 -34.85 -10.99 -11.15
N ARG A 1183 -34.53 -11.95 -12.03
CA ARG A 1183 -35.34 -12.23 -13.22
C ARG A 1183 -36.61 -12.96 -12.76
N LEU A 1184 -37.77 -12.38 -13.04
CA LEU A 1184 -39.07 -13.02 -12.84
C LEU A 1184 -39.48 -13.68 -14.15
N ASP A 1185 -39.83 -14.96 -14.10
CA ASP A 1185 -40.22 -15.74 -15.30
C ASP A 1185 -41.52 -15.23 -15.93
N HIS A 1186 -42.40 -14.63 -15.11
CA HIS A 1186 -43.60 -13.94 -15.55
C HIS A 1186 -43.60 -12.53 -14.94
N LEU A 1187 -43.56 -11.50 -15.80
CA LEU A 1187 -43.91 -10.16 -15.35
C LEU A 1187 -45.41 -10.19 -14.98
N PRO A 1188 -45.82 -9.74 -13.78
CA PRO A 1188 -47.25 -9.60 -13.50
C PRO A 1188 -47.83 -8.62 -14.52
N GLU A 1189 -48.70 -9.10 -15.41
CA GLU A 1189 -49.52 -8.21 -16.24
C GLU A 1189 -50.40 -7.41 -15.29
N PHE A 1190 -50.11 -6.11 -15.16
CA PHE A 1190 -50.95 -5.21 -14.39
C PHE A 1190 -52.32 -5.14 -15.06
N LYS A 1191 -53.33 -5.83 -14.50
CA LYS A 1191 -54.74 -5.74 -14.90
C LYS A 1191 -55.38 -4.40 -14.50
N TYR A 1192 -54.70 -3.28 -14.70
CA TYR A 1192 -55.32 -1.95 -14.59
C TYR A 1192 -55.82 -1.55 -15.99
N GLN A 1193 -56.94 -2.15 -16.42
CA GLN A 1193 -57.86 -1.37 -17.23
C GLN A 1193 -58.55 -0.40 -16.27
N PRO A 1194 -58.69 0.90 -16.59
CA PRO A 1194 -59.58 1.75 -15.81
C PRO A 1194 -60.97 1.10 -15.88
N ASP A 1195 -61.59 0.84 -14.72
CA ASP A 1195 -62.99 0.44 -14.68
C ASP A 1195 -63.76 1.43 -15.57
N PRO A 1196 -64.59 0.95 -16.53
CA PRO A 1196 -65.38 1.86 -17.34
C PRO A 1196 -66.24 2.65 -16.38
N ILE A 1197 -66.00 3.97 -16.34
CA ILE A 1197 -66.81 4.92 -15.58
C ILE A 1197 -68.25 4.67 -16.04
N LEU A 1198 -69.05 4.09 -15.15
CA LEU A 1198 -70.48 3.85 -15.36
C LEU A 1198 -71.13 5.17 -15.79
N ALA A 1199 -71.78 5.13 -16.96
CA ALA A 1199 -72.72 6.14 -17.42
C ALA A 1199 -73.99 6.17 -16.55
#